data_AF-A0A085VQL9-F1
#
_entry.id   AF-A0A085VQL9-F1
#
_cell.length_a   1.000
_cell.length_b   1.000
_cell.length_c   1.000
_cell.angle_alpha   90.00
_cell.angle_beta   90.00
_cell.angle_gamma   90.00
#
_symmetry.space_group_name_H-M   'P 1'
#
loop_
_entity.id
_entity.type
_entity.pdbx_description
1 polymer ?
#
loop_
_entity_poly.entity_id
_entity_poly.type
_entity_poly.pdbx_seq_one_letter_code
_entity_poly.pdbx_strand_id
1 'polypeptide(L)'
;MTDLSILNHIKASAASSSTEVIATALGQLGEVFTQWHEHTRTAPSLRQVGHDLLTLLLPESSVVKNPDVLFINTPSDDGSLARSLSLTDALLQTLTHGLAEFESGIVRVYSRHDSLDEQHHVSALEGELVLEVLGNALEALPRYYKDRMDAFWSESLPLDGQEGESQTRDNACVTLHRAILTREMELLSLNRQIGEEDKTTLMESFRGSNLYRISLRSGTGSGVVTTAFVIPRAPQTRSPLTLANCEGNVFLVSAAYGIELYESLADLDQRLRARLSDAHEQSYFLEDLLLEEHAALCAEEGAVIEPFYSYFGDNLMQYRMVALRRKQIKDLDFLLEAAQQSRQLPSDLLLVTDALSQLTYLDSAQRRHFHRMFSLVRQRAMPHWFNDASADDQAFYRRLAASYQKHADQAAGLMEGLESIRIYALDKINAYVLKHLGYRIDPEQIFISIVDEVVLSETIEEPFTYRKSLLDFVVEGLPVVLEETIFTLEVPVQYQNAALDFPFVEKMIAELDVQQHFELDTERRLYTEQTIRAIAHQRDSAIALSAWTAQLKGHLREDQSQELIHKIRGDHQEPGTEFSMGGLAILGSRHVMKDVLVFRMKRDNATYYVLYAPGAPGDRDMFEFNSWQRLSIEVGGWVAKPEGAKYVIDQVPMKSRAAVASLIRSTVLKPSEWSESTAVFRPMAPLSYESNLIIQVRAKVAQDLSETFIDNANQDLSQTYSQRRVLALCEARAEALDERFTRDVDMRPYRDFIREECMQRITEYLQAQGHIQRIDPDTVLFDLNRKEDERNPYAGPYREPLTLTELLMNDYLQETALKVHSRADEIVNWGLDIVPFWSALSLIRDIVEALSSPLSAPVIYSSIGQDLSALPLSFFRELVAVPLGEKYIALLEQRLSEPDAELHLYRRAILASRTFYQAHRDALREHLRGGLDSQQYDVVARGLSNLDQSRRRPAGAENISIYVLALNHRIIEGAMIFTDLTNNPDSRLVYTPNAPDGVLFRRADAIISSMKNPGMPAYYYSRASYKDQRVVGTLVLNLEQDPERFAHTLTTAVRPDHRITRLEQLYVAMIERMIEDVDQQTVSPDEAAAQSAYNAIKWAALILSLAFPVVGLVALAVELTHNFIRGYLAYLDGDRATAELFIFASIVSVSLKGLVASPLGNFGKENGLRFARWAFTNRLPVPII
;
A
#
# COMPACT_ATOMS: atom_id res chain seq x y z
N MET A 1 -3.53 -13.46 9.78
CA MET A 1 -3.58 -13.93 8.37
C MET A 1 -3.10 -12.87 7.37
N THR A 2 -2.89 -11.62 7.77
CA THR A 2 -2.67 -10.48 6.86
C THR A 2 -1.25 -10.32 6.34
N ASP A 3 -0.23 -10.99 6.88
CA ASP A 3 1.14 -10.86 6.39
C ASP A 3 1.44 -11.83 5.24
N LEU A 4 0.89 -11.51 4.07
CA LEU A 4 1.17 -12.18 2.79
C LEU A 4 2.43 -11.62 2.10
N SER A 5 3.25 -10.80 2.79
CA SER A 5 4.48 -10.21 2.23
C SER A 5 5.43 -11.27 1.64
N ILE A 6 5.34 -12.49 2.16
CA ILE A 6 6.07 -13.68 1.71
C ILE A 6 5.76 -14.05 0.25
N LEU A 7 4.53 -13.88 -0.22
CA LEU A 7 4.16 -14.18 -1.61
C LEU A 7 4.86 -13.23 -2.60
N ASN A 8 5.09 -11.98 -2.19
CA ASN A 8 5.89 -11.04 -2.98
C ASN A 8 7.39 -11.41 -2.98
N HIS A 9 7.88 -12.06 -1.92
CA HIS A 9 9.27 -12.52 -1.83
C HIS A 9 9.54 -13.81 -2.61
N ILE A 10 8.57 -14.72 -2.73
CA ILE A 10 8.73 -15.94 -3.55
C ILE A 10 8.79 -15.59 -5.05
N LYS A 11 8.09 -14.54 -5.49
CA LYS A 11 8.18 -14.02 -6.87
C LYS A 11 9.56 -13.46 -7.22
N ALA A 12 10.33 -12.99 -6.23
CA ALA A 12 11.61 -12.32 -6.46
C ALA A 12 12.82 -13.27 -6.61
N SER A 13 12.68 -14.57 -6.28
CA SER A 13 13.83 -15.50 -6.24
C SER A 13 13.68 -16.81 -7.03
N ALA A 14 12.66 -16.98 -7.89
CA ALA A 14 12.37 -18.28 -8.50
C ALA A 14 12.55 -18.29 -10.02
N ALA A 15 13.62 -18.97 -10.48
CA ALA A 15 13.78 -19.41 -11.87
C ALA A 15 13.36 -20.89 -12.08
N SER A 16 12.53 -21.46 -11.18
CA SER A 16 11.99 -22.82 -11.32
C SER A 16 10.47 -22.84 -11.25
N SER A 17 9.83 -23.40 -12.29
CA SER A 17 8.37 -23.44 -12.48
C SER A 17 7.60 -24.11 -11.33
N SER A 18 8.24 -25.00 -10.56
CA SER A 18 7.61 -25.69 -9.43
C SER A 18 7.38 -24.77 -8.21
N THR A 19 8.25 -23.79 -7.97
CA THR A 19 8.18 -22.94 -6.76
C THR A 19 7.10 -21.86 -6.92
N GLU A 20 6.93 -21.35 -8.13
CA GLU A 20 5.89 -20.37 -8.48
C GLU A 20 4.49 -20.97 -8.44
N VAL A 21 4.31 -22.20 -8.96
CA VAL A 21 3.04 -22.95 -8.88
C VAL A 21 2.62 -23.17 -7.42
N ILE A 22 3.58 -23.52 -6.57
CA ILE A 22 3.36 -23.76 -5.14
C ILE A 22 2.99 -22.45 -4.40
N ALA A 23 3.69 -21.35 -4.69
CA ALA A 23 3.39 -20.05 -4.10
C ALA A 23 2.00 -19.55 -4.52
N THR A 24 1.64 -19.75 -5.78
CA THR A 24 0.33 -19.39 -6.33
C THR A 24 -0.78 -20.19 -5.65
N ALA A 25 -0.60 -21.51 -5.50
CA ALA A 25 -1.54 -22.38 -4.80
C ALA A 25 -1.71 -22.00 -3.31
N LEU A 26 -0.62 -21.62 -2.62
CA LEU A 26 -0.70 -21.09 -1.25
C LEU A 26 -1.42 -19.73 -1.17
N GLY A 27 -1.16 -18.83 -2.12
CA GLY A 27 -1.83 -17.53 -2.18
C GLY A 27 -3.34 -17.68 -2.36
N GLN A 28 -3.75 -18.55 -3.27
CA GLN A 28 -5.16 -18.90 -3.46
C GLN A 28 -5.77 -19.53 -2.20
N LEU A 29 -5.04 -20.41 -1.51
CA LEU A 29 -5.51 -21.00 -0.25
C LEU A 29 -5.71 -19.91 0.83
N GLY A 30 -4.77 -18.97 0.96
CA GLY A 30 -4.87 -17.85 1.89
C GLY A 30 -6.03 -16.90 1.59
N GLU A 31 -6.31 -16.66 0.30
CA GLU A 31 -7.46 -15.89 -0.15
C GLU A 31 -8.78 -16.54 0.27
N VAL A 32 -8.93 -17.85 0.05
CA VAL A 32 -10.15 -18.59 0.43
C VAL A 32 -10.35 -18.58 1.95
N PHE A 33 -9.30 -18.73 2.76
CA PHE A 33 -9.39 -18.59 4.22
C PHE A 33 -9.83 -17.18 4.63
N THR A 34 -9.32 -16.15 3.96
CA THR A 34 -9.67 -14.75 4.24
C THR A 34 -11.15 -14.49 3.93
N GLN A 35 -11.63 -14.93 2.77
CA GLN A 35 -13.04 -14.83 2.40
C GLN A 35 -13.94 -15.57 3.39
N TRP A 36 -13.54 -16.76 3.85
CA TRP A 36 -14.29 -17.50 4.87
C TRP A 36 -14.38 -16.74 6.19
N HIS A 37 -13.27 -16.15 6.63
CA HIS A 37 -13.24 -15.34 7.86
C HIS A 37 -14.11 -14.09 7.74
N GLU A 38 -14.15 -13.46 6.57
CA GLU A 38 -14.99 -12.29 6.32
C GLU A 38 -16.49 -12.59 6.43
N HIS A 39 -16.93 -13.75 5.95
CA HIS A 39 -18.33 -14.17 6.11
C HIS A 39 -18.73 -14.49 7.55
N THR A 40 -17.78 -14.83 8.43
CA THR A 40 -18.07 -15.21 9.83
C THR A 40 -17.96 -14.05 10.81
N ARG A 41 -16.99 -13.14 10.61
CA ARG A 41 -16.78 -11.97 11.49
C ARG A 41 -17.96 -10.98 11.50
N THR A 42 -18.81 -11.02 10.47
CA THR A 42 -19.95 -10.12 10.30
C THR A 42 -21.23 -10.64 10.96
N ALA A 43 -21.17 -11.79 11.65
CA ALA A 43 -22.30 -12.31 12.41
C ALA A 43 -22.72 -11.33 13.53
N PRO A 44 -24.03 -11.05 13.70
CA PRO A 44 -24.45 -10.08 14.70
C PRO A 44 -24.16 -10.57 16.13
N SER A 45 -23.65 -9.65 16.96
CA SER A 45 -23.38 -9.87 18.38
C SER A 45 -24.69 -10.00 19.18
N LEU A 46 -24.60 -10.57 20.39
CA LEU A 46 -25.75 -10.63 21.30
C LEU A 46 -26.28 -9.21 21.62
N ARG A 47 -25.36 -8.24 21.78
CA ARG A 47 -25.73 -6.83 21.98
C ARG A 47 -26.49 -6.26 20.78
N GLN A 48 -26.03 -6.51 19.55
CA GLN A 48 -26.71 -6.04 18.34
C GLN A 48 -28.11 -6.66 18.21
N VAL A 49 -28.24 -7.96 18.48
CA VAL A 49 -29.55 -8.62 18.48
C VAL A 49 -30.48 -8.02 19.53
N GLY A 50 -29.96 -7.73 20.73
CA GLY A 50 -30.72 -7.05 21.79
C GLY A 50 -31.18 -5.65 21.37
N HIS A 51 -30.30 -4.87 20.77
CA HIS A 51 -30.61 -3.56 20.20
C HIS A 51 -31.71 -3.63 19.14
N ASP A 52 -31.58 -4.55 18.17
CA ASP A 52 -32.57 -4.72 17.10
C ASP A 52 -33.94 -5.12 17.66
N LEU A 53 -33.96 -6.00 18.66
CA LEU A 53 -35.20 -6.44 19.31
C LEU A 53 -35.88 -5.30 20.05
N LEU A 54 -35.13 -4.52 20.83
CA LEU A 54 -35.67 -3.35 21.53
C LEU A 54 -36.20 -2.31 20.54
N THR A 55 -35.50 -2.08 19.43
CA THR A 55 -35.96 -1.18 18.37
C THR A 55 -37.34 -1.58 17.81
N LEU A 56 -37.63 -2.89 17.73
CA LEU A 56 -38.94 -3.41 17.31
C LEU A 56 -40.02 -3.29 18.39
N LEU A 57 -39.64 -3.41 19.67
CA LEU A 57 -40.56 -3.40 20.81
C LEU A 57 -40.84 -2.01 21.37
N LEU A 58 -40.01 -1.02 21.03
CA LEU A 58 -40.24 0.36 21.44
C LEU A 58 -41.58 0.87 20.88
N PRO A 59 -42.40 1.59 21.69
CA PRO A 59 -43.70 2.08 21.27
C PRO A 59 -43.61 2.95 20.01
N GLU A 60 -44.61 2.88 19.13
CA GLU A 60 -44.69 3.78 17.97
C GLU A 60 -44.77 5.26 18.38
N SER A 61 -45.28 5.54 19.58
CA SER A 61 -45.32 6.87 20.17
C SER A 61 -43.96 7.40 20.63
N SER A 62 -42.92 6.54 20.67
CA SER A 62 -41.55 6.99 20.96
C SER A 62 -40.98 7.74 19.74
N VAL A 63 -40.63 9.00 19.95
CA VAL A 63 -39.99 9.85 18.92
C VAL A 63 -38.59 9.31 18.56
N VAL A 64 -37.92 8.66 19.52
CA VAL A 64 -36.59 8.09 19.35
C VAL A 64 -36.71 6.56 19.39
N LYS A 65 -36.35 5.91 18.27
CA LYS A 65 -36.42 4.44 18.13
C LYS A 65 -35.11 3.73 18.41
N ASN A 66 -34.01 4.46 18.53
CA ASN A 66 -32.71 3.89 18.83
C ASN A 66 -32.58 3.66 20.36
N PRO A 67 -32.50 2.41 20.85
CA PRO A 67 -32.40 2.11 22.28
C PRO A 67 -31.04 2.50 22.90
N ASP A 68 -30.00 2.67 22.09
CA ASP A 68 -28.66 3.02 22.58
C ASP A 68 -28.53 4.50 22.97
N VAL A 69 -29.51 5.33 22.60
CA VAL A 69 -29.56 6.77 22.92
C VAL A 69 -30.65 7.12 23.95
N LEU A 70 -31.28 6.08 24.51
CA LEU A 70 -32.27 6.19 25.58
C LEU A 70 -31.63 5.63 26.84
N PHE A 71 -31.51 6.45 27.87
CA PHE A 71 -30.73 6.14 29.05
C PHE A 71 -31.59 6.07 30.31
N ILE A 72 -31.44 4.99 31.09
CA ILE A 72 -31.91 4.92 32.47
C ILE A 72 -30.86 5.60 33.34
N ASN A 73 -31.14 6.84 33.72
CA ASN A 73 -30.27 7.64 34.58
C ASN A 73 -30.78 7.56 36.02
N THR A 74 -29.92 7.09 36.90
CA THR A 74 -30.21 6.92 38.33
C THR A 74 -29.52 8.02 39.13
N PRO A 75 -30.27 8.75 39.97
CA PRO A 75 -29.69 9.75 40.87
C PRO A 75 -28.98 9.10 42.06
N SER A 76 -27.95 9.77 42.54
CA SER A 76 -27.27 9.54 43.83
C SER A 76 -28.07 10.17 44.97
N ASP A 77 -27.75 9.82 46.21
CA ASP A 77 -28.37 10.37 47.43
C ASP A 77 -28.27 11.90 47.53
N ASP A 78 -27.28 12.49 46.86
CA ASP A 78 -27.04 13.95 46.77
C ASP A 78 -27.73 14.63 45.57
N GLY A 79 -28.51 13.87 44.79
CA GLY A 79 -29.20 14.35 43.59
C GLY A 79 -28.32 14.48 42.34
N SER A 80 -27.04 14.11 42.41
CA SER A 80 -26.17 14.01 41.24
C SER A 80 -26.42 12.72 40.45
N LEU A 81 -25.95 12.61 39.21
CA LEU A 81 -26.06 11.38 38.42
C LEU A 81 -25.13 10.29 39.01
N ALA A 82 -25.69 9.21 39.53
CA ALA A 82 -24.92 8.06 40.04
C ALA A 82 -24.51 7.09 38.93
N ARG A 83 -25.47 6.75 38.07
CA ARG A 83 -25.29 5.72 37.03
C ARG A 83 -26.23 5.99 35.85
N SER A 84 -25.72 5.74 34.65
CA SER A 84 -26.45 5.81 33.39
C SER A 84 -26.26 4.52 32.61
N LEU A 85 -27.35 3.96 32.08
CA LEU A 85 -27.35 2.75 31.26
C LEU A 85 -28.20 3.01 30.02
N SER A 86 -27.70 2.67 28.83
CA SER A 86 -28.57 2.62 27.64
C SER A 86 -29.66 1.55 27.81
N LEU A 87 -30.78 1.63 27.09
CA LEU A 87 -31.82 0.58 27.17
C LEU A 87 -31.29 -0.79 26.72
N THR A 88 -30.36 -0.82 25.75
CA THR A 88 -29.69 -2.06 25.32
C THR A 88 -28.83 -2.63 26.45
N ASP A 89 -28.03 -1.80 27.12
CA ASP A 89 -27.19 -2.27 28.23
C ASP A 89 -28.02 -2.64 29.46
N ALA A 90 -29.17 -1.97 29.67
CA ALA A 90 -30.15 -2.35 30.68
C ALA A 90 -30.74 -3.74 30.37
N LEU A 91 -31.11 -4.03 29.11
CA LEU A 91 -31.53 -5.37 28.71
C LEU A 91 -30.43 -6.42 28.98
N LEU A 92 -29.20 -6.14 28.58
CA LEU A 92 -28.06 -7.04 28.82
C LEU A 92 -27.81 -7.27 30.32
N GLN A 93 -28.00 -6.25 31.14
CA GLN A 93 -27.92 -6.41 32.58
C GLN A 93 -29.07 -7.23 33.14
N THR A 94 -30.30 -6.99 32.69
CA THR A 94 -31.45 -7.80 33.12
C THR A 94 -31.31 -9.27 32.73
N LEU A 95 -30.58 -9.61 31.66
CA LEU A 95 -30.29 -11.00 31.29
C LEU A 95 -29.51 -11.75 32.38
N THR A 96 -28.68 -11.06 33.16
CA THR A 96 -27.79 -11.67 34.17
C THR A 96 -28.29 -11.46 35.60
N HIS A 97 -28.89 -10.31 35.89
CA HIS A 97 -29.30 -9.90 37.25
C HIS A 97 -30.83 -9.96 37.47
N GLY A 98 -31.60 -10.11 36.40
CA GLY A 98 -33.07 -10.09 36.41
C GLY A 98 -33.65 -8.67 36.41
N LEU A 99 -34.95 -8.57 36.09
CA LEU A 99 -35.69 -7.29 36.07
C LEU A 99 -35.81 -6.62 37.44
N ALA A 100 -35.73 -7.40 38.52
CA ALA A 100 -35.92 -6.93 39.88
C ALA A 100 -34.85 -5.93 40.36
N GLU A 101 -33.77 -5.74 39.59
CA GLU A 101 -32.77 -4.70 39.86
C GLU A 101 -33.32 -3.28 39.58
N PHE A 102 -34.35 -3.16 38.76
CA PHE A 102 -34.94 -1.88 38.37
C PHE A 102 -36.28 -1.66 39.10
N GLU A 103 -36.31 -0.75 40.07
CA GLU A 103 -37.54 -0.39 40.79
C GLU A 103 -38.42 0.56 39.94
N SER A 104 -39.68 0.18 39.68
CA SER A 104 -40.57 0.91 38.76
C SER A 104 -40.80 2.39 39.11
N GLY A 105 -40.75 2.74 40.40
CA GLY A 105 -40.90 4.12 40.88
C GLY A 105 -39.66 5.01 40.69
N ILE A 106 -38.51 4.43 40.31
CA ILE A 106 -37.21 5.10 40.19
C ILE A 106 -36.73 5.16 38.74
N VAL A 107 -37.19 4.23 37.88
CA VAL A 107 -36.81 4.18 36.47
C VAL A 107 -37.39 5.38 35.72
N ARG A 108 -36.50 6.27 35.26
CA ARG A 108 -36.81 7.39 34.36
C ARG A 108 -35.85 7.33 33.17
N VAL A 109 -36.40 7.55 31.98
CA VAL A 109 -35.64 7.49 30.72
C VAL A 109 -35.33 8.90 30.22
N TYR A 110 -34.09 9.09 29.82
CA TYR A 110 -33.55 10.37 29.34
C TYR A 110 -32.93 10.21 27.96
N SER A 111 -32.96 11.27 27.16
CA SER A 111 -32.30 11.35 25.84
C SER A 111 -30.80 11.66 25.92
N ARG A 112 -30.26 11.84 27.13
CA ARG A 112 -28.83 12.11 27.40
C ARG A 112 -28.35 11.22 28.54
N HIS A 113 -27.14 10.69 28.43
CA HIS A 113 -26.53 9.84 29.46
C HIS A 113 -26.01 10.63 30.67
N ASP A 114 -25.82 11.95 30.52
CA ASP A 114 -25.14 12.82 31.49
C ASP A 114 -26.08 13.79 32.25
N SER A 115 -27.40 13.68 32.09
CA SER A 115 -28.36 14.66 32.62
C SER A 115 -29.56 14.01 33.30
N LEU A 116 -30.02 14.63 34.39
CA LEU A 116 -31.29 14.32 35.06
C LEU A 116 -32.34 15.43 34.84
N ASP A 117 -32.07 16.41 33.98
CA ASP A 117 -32.97 17.54 33.75
C ASP A 117 -34.27 17.09 33.09
N GLU A 118 -35.40 17.68 33.53
CA GLU A 118 -36.74 17.39 32.99
C GLU A 118 -36.86 17.70 31.48
N GLN A 119 -36.00 18.56 30.92
CA GLN A 119 -35.97 18.84 29.47
C GLN A 119 -35.47 17.66 28.63
N HIS A 120 -34.67 16.77 29.21
CA HIS A 120 -34.14 15.58 28.56
C HIS A 120 -34.97 14.33 28.91
N HIS A 121 -35.98 14.46 29.77
CA HIS A 121 -36.86 13.38 30.17
C HIS A 121 -37.77 12.96 29.02
N VAL A 122 -37.73 11.68 28.66
CA VAL A 122 -38.54 11.11 27.58
C VAL A 122 -39.90 10.71 28.14
N SER A 123 -40.80 11.69 28.23
CA SER A 123 -42.11 11.55 28.88
C SER A 123 -43.02 10.47 28.26
N ALA A 124 -42.75 10.03 27.03
CA ALA A 124 -43.46 8.94 26.37
C ALA A 124 -43.05 7.54 26.86
N LEU A 125 -41.96 7.43 27.62
CA LEU A 125 -41.40 6.18 28.14
C LEU A 125 -41.38 6.22 29.67
N GLU A 126 -42.55 6.02 30.28
CA GLU A 126 -42.69 5.90 31.74
C GLU A 126 -42.03 4.61 32.27
N GLY A 127 -41.58 4.63 33.53
CA GLY A 127 -40.82 3.52 34.13
C GLY A 127 -41.51 2.15 34.05
N GLU A 128 -42.83 2.08 34.26
CA GLU A 128 -43.60 0.84 34.13
C GLU A 128 -43.58 0.29 32.70
N LEU A 129 -43.77 1.16 31.70
CA LEU A 129 -43.73 0.78 30.29
C LEU A 129 -42.33 0.30 29.88
N VAL A 130 -41.29 0.96 30.38
CA VAL A 130 -39.89 0.57 30.11
C VAL A 130 -39.59 -0.82 30.68
N LEU A 131 -40.05 -1.10 31.90
CA LEU A 131 -39.90 -2.43 32.51
C LEU A 131 -40.72 -3.49 31.76
N GLU A 132 -41.91 -3.15 31.26
CA GLU A 132 -42.69 -4.03 30.40
C GLU A 132 -41.96 -4.33 29.09
N VAL A 133 -41.40 -3.32 28.42
CA VAL A 133 -40.61 -3.49 27.19
C VAL A 133 -39.39 -4.36 27.43
N LEU A 134 -38.63 -4.11 28.50
CA LEU A 134 -37.47 -4.93 28.88
C LEU A 134 -37.90 -6.37 29.19
N GLY A 135 -39.02 -6.58 29.90
CA GLY A 135 -39.53 -7.91 30.19
C GLY A 135 -39.97 -8.68 28.95
N ASN A 136 -40.70 -8.03 28.05
CA ASN A 136 -41.09 -8.62 26.76
C ASN A 136 -39.86 -8.94 25.90
N ALA A 137 -38.85 -8.06 25.90
CA ALA A 137 -37.60 -8.30 25.20
C ALA A 137 -36.85 -9.51 25.76
N LEU A 138 -36.75 -9.65 27.09
CA LEU A 138 -36.12 -10.81 27.74
C LEU A 138 -36.79 -12.13 27.37
N GLU A 139 -38.13 -12.18 27.35
CA GLU A 139 -38.87 -13.38 26.98
C GLU A 139 -38.70 -13.73 25.49
N ALA A 140 -38.63 -12.72 24.62
CA ALA A 140 -38.52 -12.90 23.17
C ALA A 140 -37.07 -13.15 22.69
N LEU A 141 -36.06 -12.73 23.44
CA LEU A 141 -34.66 -12.68 22.99
C LEU A 141 -34.11 -14.02 22.50
N PRO A 142 -34.28 -15.17 23.18
CA PRO A 142 -33.69 -16.44 22.71
C PRO A 142 -34.21 -16.85 21.33
N ARG A 143 -35.52 -16.69 21.12
CA ARG A 143 -36.15 -16.97 19.82
C ARG A 143 -35.71 -15.98 18.76
N TYR A 144 -35.71 -14.68 19.10
CA TYR A 144 -35.31 -13.63 18.17
C TYR A 144 -33.84 -13.78 17.74
N TYR A 145 -32.94 -14.11 18.67
CA TYR A 145 -31.53 -14.39 18.37
C TYR A 145 -31.40 -15.53 17.36
N LYS A 146 -32.10 -16.64 17.58
CA LYS A 146 -32.11 -17.77 16.64
C LYS A 146 -32.61 -17.34 15.26
N ASP A 147 -33.74 -16.64 15.19
CA ASP A 147 -34.31 -16.19 13.92
C ASP A 147 -33.35 -15.21 13.19
N ARG A 148 -32.63 -14.34 13.93
CA ARG A 148 -31.61 -13.45 13.36
C ARG A 148 -30.38 -14.19 12.86
N MET A 149 -29.90 -15.21 13.57
CA MET A 149 -28.82 -16.08 13.10
C MET A 149 -29.23 -16.86 11.84
N ASP A 150 -30.43 -17.44 11.83
CA ASP A 150 -30.96 -18.16 10.66
C ASP A 150 -31.10 -17.22 9.45
N ALA A 151 -31.58 -15.99 9.65
CA ALA A 151 -31.64 -14.96 8.62
C ALA A 151 -30.25 -14.55 8.12
N PHE A 152 -29.30 -14.32 9.02
CA PHE A 152 -27.91 -14.00 8.68
C PHE A 152 -27.29 -15.06 7.77
N TRP A 153 -27.46 -16.34 8.10
CA TRP A 153 -26.91 -17.40 7.28
C TRP A 153 -27.65 -17.64 5.96
N SER A 154 -28.93 -17.27 5.92
CA SER A 154 -29.79 -17.37 4.72
C SER A 154 -29.73 -16.14 3.82
N GLU A 155 -28.96 -15.11 4.20
CA GLU A 155 -28.80 -13.87 3.43
C GLU A 155 -28.24 -14.17 2.03
N SER A 156 -28.87 -13.61 1.00
CA SER A 156 -28.45 -13.80 -0.39
C SER A 156 -27.35 -12.80 -0.74
N LEU A 157 -26.21 -13.33 -1.17
CA LEU A 157 -25.02 -12.57 -1.57
C LEU A 157 -24.85 -12.64 -3.09
N PRO A 158 -24.41 -11.54 -3.74
CA PRO A 158 -24.11 -11.55 -5.16
C PRO A 158 -22.92 -12.46 -5.47
N LEU A 159 -22.93 -13.12 -6.61
CA LEU A 159 -21.77 -13.82 -7.15
C LEU A 159 -20.91 -12.85 -7.97
N ASP A 160 -19.62 -12.72 -7.60
CA ASP A 160 -18.68 -11.85 -8.32
C ASP A 160 -18.57 -12.24 -9.80
N GLY A 161 -18.76 -11.25 -10.68
CA GLY A 161 -18.59 -11.41 -12.14
C GLY A 161 -19.79 -11.96 -12.91
N GLN A 162 -20.95 -12.19 -12.26
CA GLN A 162 -22.18 -12.63 -12.94
C GLN A 162 -23.39 -11.81 -12.48
N GLU A 163 -23.80 -10.84 -13.30
CA GLU A 163 -25.00 -10.04 -13.03
C GLU A 163 -26.25 -10.94 -12.94
N GLY A 164 -26.90 -10.95 -11.78
CA GLY A 164 -28.19 -11.59 -11.56
C GLY A 164 -28.17 -12.96 -10.86
N GLU A 165 -27.00 -13.55 -10.63
CA GLU A 165 -26.89 -14.78 -9.81
C GLU A 165 -26.54 -14.44 -8.35
N SER A 166 -27.21 -15.11 -7.41
CA SER A 166 -26.98 -14.94 -5.97
C SER A 166 -26.96 -16.28 -5.26
N GLN A 167 -26.19 -16.37 -4.18
CA GLN A 167 -26.12 -17.53 -3.31
C GLN A 167 -26.30 -17.13 -1.86
N THR A 168 -26.92 -18.00 -1.06
CA THR A 168 -26.98 -17.79 0.39
C THR A 168 -25.58 -17.81 1.01
N ARG A 169 -25.33 -17.01 2.05
CA ARG A 169 -24.08 -17.03 2.83
C ARG A 169 -23.70 -18.45 3.30
N ASP A 170 -24.69 -19.27 3.68
CA ASP A 170 -24.56 -20.72 3.86
C ASP A 170 -23.74 -21.40 2.75
N ASN A 171 -24.31 -21.41 1.54
CA ASN A 171 -23.75 -22.06 0.37
C ASN A 171 -22.39 -21.46 -0.03
N ALA A 172 -22.19 -20.15 0.19
CA ALA A 172 -20.88 -19.52 0.00
C ALA A 172 -19.84 -20.16 0.94
N CYS A 173 -20.13 -20.29 2.24
CA CYS A 173 -19.25 -20.95 3.20
C CYS A 173 -19.03 -22.44 2.90
N VAL A 174 -20.08 -23.19 2.48
CA VAL A 174 -19.94 -24.59 2.02
C VAL A 174 -18.96 -24.67 0.84
N THR A 175 -19.07 -23.73 -0.11
CA THR A 175 -18.20 -23.66 -1.29
C THR A 175 -16.77 -23.32 -0.90
N LEU A 176 -16.56 -22.38 0.02
CA LEU A 176 -15.25 -22.01 0.53
C LEU A 176 -14.58 -23.15 1.29
N HIS A 177 -15.29 -23.86 2.17
CA HIS A 177 -14.73 -25.04 2.86
C HIS A 177 -14.35 -26.16 1.89
N ARG A 178 -15.15 -26.38 0.84
CA ARG A 178 -14.79 -27.31 -0.23
C ARG A 178 -13.53 -26.84 -0.95
N ALA A 179 -13.43 -25.55 -1.25
CA ALA A 179 -12.25 -24.97 -1.90
C ALA A 179 -11.00 -25.14 -1.02
N ILE A 180 -11.06 -24.87 0.29
CA ILE A 180 -9.95 -25.08 1.24
C ILE A 180 -9.40 -26.50 1.12
N LEU A 181 -10.27 -27.52 1.25
CA LEU A 181 -9.85 -28.92 1.20
C LEU A 181 -9.36 -29.34 -0.20
N THR A 182 -9.98 -28.82 -1.26
CA THR A 182 -9.57 -29.13 -2.64
C THR A 182 -8.18 -28.56 -2.95
N ARG A 183 -7.94 -27.31 -2.57
CA ARG A 183 -6.62 -26.66 -2.71
C ARG A 183 -5.56 -27.31 -1.84
N GLU A 184 -5.92 -27.73 -0.63
CA GLU A 184 -5.03 -28.53 0.21
C GLU A 184 -4.65 -29.86 -0.46
N MET A 185 -5.61 -30.59 -1.05
CA MET A 185 -5.30 -31.82 -1.79
C MET A 185 -4.37 -31.57 -2.99
N GLU A 186 -4.53 -30.45 -3.69
CA GLU A 186 -3.58 -30.04 -4.75
C GLU A 186 -2.18 -29.84 -4.19
N LEU A 187 -2.04 -29.13 -3.06
CA LEU A 187 -0.76 -28.92 -2.39
C LEU A 187 -0.13 -30.23 -1.87
N LEU A 188 -0.91 -31.12 -1.26
CA LEU A 188 -0.44 -32.43 -0.78
C LEU A 188 0.02 -33.32 -1.94
N SER A 189 -0.64 -33.22 -3.09
CA SER A 189 -0.28 -33.94 -4.31
C SER A 189 0.98 -33.39 -4.97
N LEU A 190 1.13 -32.06 -5.06
CA LEU A 190 2.39 -31.41 -5.41
C LEU A 190 3.50 -31.83 -4.44
N ASN A 191 3.15 -32.05 -3.17
CA ASN A 191 4.05 -32.54 -2.14
C ASN A 191 4.34 -34.06 -2.23
N ARG A 192 3.71 -34.79 -3.16
CA ARG A 192 3.79 -36.27 -3.30
C ARG A 192 3.38 -37.03 -2.04
N GLN A 193 2.55 -36.43 -1.19
CA GLN A 193 1.99 -37.10 -0.01
C GLN A 193 0.72 -37.89 -0.35
N ILE A 194 -0.01 -37.46 -1.38
CA ILE A 194 -1.20 -38.15 -1.89
C ILE A 194 -1.17 -38.24 -3.43
N GLY A 195 -1.79 -39.29 -3.99
CA GLY A 195 -1.97 -39.48 -5.43
C GLY A 195 -3.34 -39.04 -5.94
N GLU A 196 -3.60 -39.20 -7.25
CA GLU A 196 -4.91 -38.90 -7.86
C GLU A 196 -6.03 -39.82 -7.37
N GLU A 197 -5.71 -41.08 -7.05
CA GLU A 197 -6.66 -42.04 -6.47
C GLU A 197 -7.12 -41.59 -5.07
N ASP A 198 -6.22 -41.01 -4.30
CA ASP A 198 -6.51 -40.48 -2.96
C ASP A 198 -7.43 -39.25 -3.05
N LYS A 199 -7.16 -38.35 -3.99
CA LYS A 199 -8.04 -37.19 -4.26
C LYS A 199 -9.45 -37.66 -4.61
N THR A 200 -9.56 -38.67 -5.47
CA THR A 200 -10.86 -39.24 -5.87
C THR A 200 -11.58 -39.83 -4.67
N THR A 201 -10.88 -40.63 -3.85
CA THR A 201 -11.43 -41.24 -2.62
C THR A 201 -11.93 -40.19 -1.63
N LEU A 202 -11.16 -39.13 -1.39
CA LEU A 202 -11.54 -38.02 -0.50
C LEU A 202 -12.77 -37.28 -1.04
N MET A 203 -12.78 -36.95 -2.34
CA MET A 203 -13.88 -36.23 -2.99
C MET A 203 -15.19 -37.02 -3.00
N GLU A 204 -15.14 -38.34 -3.21
CA GLU A 204 -16.31 -39.21 -3.08
C GLU A 204 -16.78 -39.24 -1.62
N SER A 205 -15.85 -39.37 -0.68
CA SER A 205 -16.20 -39.48 0.73
C SER A 205 -16.85 -38.21 1.28
N PHE A 206 -16.45 -37.03 0.79
CA PHE A 206 -17.10 -35.75 1.12
C PHE A 206 -18.57 -35.69 0.69
N ARG A 207 -19.01 -36.54 -0.25
CA ARG A 207 -20.42 -36.66 -0.68
C ARG A 207 -21.24 -37.62 0.20
N GLY A 208 -20.63 -38.30 1.18
CA GLY A 208 -21.31 -39.18 2.14
C GLY A 208 -21.01 -40.68 1.99
N SER A 209 -20.02 -41.07 1.18
CA SER A 209 -19.52 -42.45 1.14
C SER A 209 -18.35 -42.64 2.12
N ASN A 210 -18.25 -43.81 2.75
CA ASN A 210 -17.06 -44.22 3.52
C ASN A 210 -16.51 -43.18 4.55
N LEU A 211 -17.39 -42.42 5.21
CA LEU A 211 -17.03 -41.32 6.11
C LEU A 211 -17.44 -41.67 7.55
N TYR A 212 -16.60 -41.32 8.52
CA TYR A 212 -16.82 -41.64 9.94
C TYR A 212 -16.62 -40.43 10.83
N ARG A 213 -17.54 -40.20 11.77
CA ARG A 213 -17.46 -39.11 12.74
C ARG A 213 -16.67 -39.53 13.96
N ILE A 214 -15.97 -38.57 14.54
CA ILE A 214 -15.25 -38.74 15.80
C ILE A 214 -16.15 -38.25 16.93
N SER A 215 -16.44 -39.15 17.87
CA SER A 215 -17.07 -38.80 19.13
C SER A 215 -16.08 -39.04 20.26
N LEU A 216 -16.12 -38.18 21.28
CA LEU A 216 -15.31 -38.30 22.48
C LEU A 216 -16.19 -38.81 23.62
N ARG A 217 -15.65 -39.68 24.46
CA ARG A 217 -16.36 -40.24 25.62
C ARG A 217 -15.44 -40.28 26.84
N SER A 218 -15.98 -39.92 27.99
CA SER A 218 -15.39 -40.11 29.31
C SER A 218 -16.32 -40.97 30.18
N GLY A 219 -15.96 -41.19 31.45
CA GLY A 219 -16.86 -41.85 32.41
C GLY A 219 -18.12 -41.06 32.73
N THR A 220 -18.12 -39.74 32.49
CA THR A 220 -19.16 -38.79 32.90
C THR A 220 -20.01 -38.26 31.73
N GLY A 221 -19.52 -38.33 30.50
CA GLY A 221 -20.21 -37.78 29.35
C GLY A 221 -19.69 -38.24 27.99
N SER A 222 -20.35 -37.78 26.93
CA SER A 222 -19.90 -37.98 25.55
C SER A 222 -20.29 -36.78 24.70
N GLY A 223 -19.48 -36.46 23.69
CA GLY A 223 -19.72 -35.37 22.74
C GLY A 223 -19.26 -35.70 21.34
N VAL A 224 -19.81 -35.01 20.34
CA VAL A 224 -19.46 -35.23 18.92
C VAL A 224 -18.61 -34.08 18.42
N VAL A 225 -17.42 -34.39 17.89
CA VAL A 225 -16.53 -33.37 17.31
C VAL A 225 -17.14 -32.86 16.01
N THR A 226 -17.40 -31.55 15.92
CA THR A 226 -18.20 -30.95 14.84
C THR A 226 -17.49 -30.97 13.48
N THR A 227 -16.17 -30.81 13.47
CA THR A 227 -15.37 -30.56 12.26
C THR A 227 -14.39 -31.69 11.92
N ALA A 228 -14.32 -32.76 12.71
CA ALA A 228 -13.34 -33.83 12.54
C ALA A 228 -13.94 -35.18 12.10
N PHE A 229 -13.33 -35.80 11.09
CA PHE A 229 -13.80 -37.02 10.44
C PHE A 229 -12.66 -37.94 10.05
N VAL A 230 -12.95 -39.24 10.03
CA VAL A 230 -12.03 -40.29 9.53
C VAL A 230 -12.55 -40.85 8.21
N ILE A 231 -11.67 -40.97 7.22
CA ILE A 231 -11.96 -41.52 5.90
C ILE A 231 -10.97 -42.66 5.63
N PRO A 232 -11.40 -43.92 5.67
CA PRO A 232 -10.56 -45.03 5.24
C PRO A 232 -10.24 -44.94 3.75
N ARG A 233 -8.99 -45.26 3.37
CA ARG A 233 -8.58 -45.26 1.96
C ARG A 233 -9.31 -46.35 1.16
N ALA A 234 -9.53 -47.50 1.78
CA ALA A 234 -10.35 -48.58 1.21
C ALA A 234 -11.80 -48.49 1.72
N PRO A 235 -12.82 -48.75 0.87
CA PRO A 235 -14.21 -48.78 1.30
C PRO A 235 -14.45 -49.80 2.43
N GLN A 236 -15.08 -49.36 3.52
CA GLN A 236 -15.42 -50.19 4.67
C GLN A 236 -16.92 -50.48 4.72
N THR A 237 -17.33 -51.48 5.51
CA THR A 237 -18.75 -51.75 5.78
C THR A 237 -19.38 -50.59 6.56
N ARG A 238 -20.68 -50.31 6.40
CA ARG A 238 -21.41 -49.24 7.11
C ARG A 238 -21.63 -49.53 8.61
N SER A 239 -20.60 -50.02 9.30
CA SER A 239 -20.55 -50.33 10.72
C SER A 239 -19.54 -49.39 11.41
N PRO A 240 -19.64 -49.13 12.72
CA PRO A 240 -18.62 -48.36 13.43
C PRO A 240 -17.19 -48.90 13.19
N LEU A 241 -16.22 -47.99 13.01
CA LEU A 241 -14.83 -48.39 12.84
C LEU A 241 -14.23 -48.80 14.18
N THR A 242 -13.53 -49.92 14.15
CA THR A 242 -12.77 -50.48 15.26
C THR A 242 -11.40 -50.91 14.77
N LEU A 243 -10.43 -51.00 15.67
CA LEU A 243 -9.07 -51.43 15.34
C LEU A 243 -9.01 -52.81 14.66
N ALA A 244 -10.04 -53.65 14.83
CA ALA A 244 -10.12 -54.98 14.26
C ALA A 244 -10.79 -55.05 12.87
N ASN A 245 -11.54 -54.03 12.46
CA ASN A 245 -12.34 -54.06 11.23
C ASN A 245 -11.90 -53.04 10.17
N CYS A 246 -10.86 -52.25 10.44
CA CYS A 246 -10.33 -51.26 9.51
C CYS A 246 -8.96 -51.70 9.00
N GLU A 247 -8.88 -52.15 7.76
CA GLU A 247 -7.63 -52.52 7.11
C GLU A 247 -7.13 -51.40 6.19
N GLY A 248 -5.83 -51.10 6.27
CA GLY A 248 -5.14 -50.11 5.42
C GLY A 248 -5.10 -48.68 5.97
N ASN A 249 -4.57 -47.78 5.15
CA ASN A 249 -4.38 -46.37 5.49
C ASN A 249 -5.71 -45.64 5.72
N VAL A 250 -5.67 -44.63 6.59
CA VAL A 250 -6.84 -43.79 6.91
C VAL A 250 -6.45 -42.32 6.84
N PHE A 251 -7.38 -41.47 6.42
CA PHE A 251 -7.26 -40.02 6.47
C PHE A 251 -7.99 -39.47 7.70
N LEU A 252 -7.37 -38.52 8.40
CA LEU A 252 -8.03 -37.64 9.35
C LEU A 252 -8.26 -36.29 8.67
N VAL A 253 -9.50 -35.81 8.67
CA VAL A 253 -9.85 -34.46 8.22
C VAL A 253 -10.32 -33.68 9.44
N SER A 254 -9.71 -32.54 9.74
CA SER A 254 -10.08 -31.68 10.88
C SER A 254 -9.91 -30.20 10.57
N ALA A 255 -10.58 -29.30 11.30
CA ALA A 255 -10.42 -27.85 11.11
C ALA A 255 -9.03 -27.32 11.46
N ALA A 256 -8.35 -27.91 12.47
CA ALA A 256 -7.06 -27.43 12.96
C ALA A 256 -5.86 -28.00 12.18
N TYR A 257 -5.97 -29.25 11.72
CA TYR A 257 -4.87 -29.95 11.06
C TYR A 257 -5.09 -30.16 9.56
N GLY A 258 -6.29 -29.94 9.02
CA GLY A 258 -6.58 -30.22 7.62
C GLY A 258 -6.63 -31.72 7.36
N ILE A 259 -6.02 -32.15 6.26
CA ILE A 259 -5.94 -33.55 5.83
C ILE A 259 -4.62 -34.16 6.32
N GLU A 260 -4.72 -35.28 7.04
CA GLU A 260 -3.58 -36.07 7.51
C GLU A 260 -3.74 -37.53 7.06
N LEU A 261 -2.65 -38.17 6.61
CA LEU A 261 -2.62 -39.57 6.20
C LEU A 261 -1.89 -40.39 7.27
N TYR A 262 -2.52 -41.48 7.73
CA TYR A 262 -1.96 -42.43 8.69
C TYR A 262 -1.86 -43.82 8.06
N GLU A 263 -0.91 -44.62 8.55
CA GLU A 263 -0.67 -45.98 8.04
C GLU A 263 -1.80 -46.96 8.39
N SER A 264 -2.50 -46.71 9.50
CA SER A 264 -3.65 -47.53 9.94
C SER A 264 -4.55 -46.77 10.91
N LEU A 265 -5.74 -47.31 11.19
CA LEU A 265 -6.61 -46.78 12.25
C LEU A 265 -5.96 -46.87 13.63
N ALA A 266 -5.11 -47.86 13.88
CA ALA A 266 -4.38 -47.98 15.15
C ALA A 266 -3.36 -46.85 15.36
N ASP A 267 -2.67 -46.46 14.29
CA ASP A 267 -1.73 -45.34 14.31
C ASP A 267 -2.45 -43.99 14.54
N LEU A 268 -3.58 -43.78 13.86
CA LEU A 268 -4.46 -42.63 14.09
C LEU A 268 -4.98 -42.60 15.53
N ASP A 269 -5.51 -43.70 16.05
CA ASP A 269 -6.09 -43.78 17.41
C ASP A 269 -5.02 -43.48 18.47
N GLN A 270 -3.83 -44.06 18.33
CA GLN A 270 -2.69 -43.78 19.22
C GLN A 270 -2.30 -42.30 19.18
N ARG A 271 -2.20 -41.69 17.98
CA ARG A 271 -1.81 -40.28 17.85
C ARG A 271 -2.87 -39.34 18.39
N LEU A 272 -4.15 -39.64 18.17
CA LEU A 272 -5.28 -38.87 18.67
C LEU A 272 -5.36 -38.94 20.20
N ARG A 273 -5.17 -40.12 20.82
CA ARG A 273 -5.09 -40.26 22.28
C ARG A 273 -3.93 -39.48 22.88
N ALA A 274 -2.78 -39.44 22.20
CA ALA A 274 -1.64 -38.63 22.63
C ALA A 274 -1.97 -37.12 22.58
N ARG A 275 -2.66 -36.65 21.53
CA ARG A 275 -3.14 -35.26 21.44
C ARG A 275 -4.16 -34.93 22.54
N LEU A 276 -5.09 -35.85 22.81
CA LEU A 276 -6.08 -35.67 23.90
C LEU A 276 -5.47 -35.68 25.30
N SER A 277 -4.23 -36.17 25.46
CA SER A 277 -3.51 -36.18 26.74
C SER A 277 -2.64 -34.94 26.95
N ASP A 278 -2.38 -34.15 25.90
CA ASP A 278 -1.64 -32.90 25.96
C ASP A 278 -2.62 -31.73 26.15
N ALA A 279 -2.46 -30.93 27.21
CA ALA A 279 -3.43 -29.89 27.57
C ALA A 279 -3.64 -28.83 26.48
N HIS A 280 -2.62 -28.53 25.67
CA HIS A 280 -2.72 -27.53 24.61
C HIS A 280 -3.35 -28.11 23.34
N GLU A 281 -3.08 -29.38 23.03
CA GLU A 281 -3.68 -30.07 21.88
C GLU A 281 -5.13 -30.49 22.17
N GLN A 282 -5.45 -30.81 23.42
CA GLN A 282 -6.78 -31.22 23.87
C GLN A 282 -7.81 -30.09 23.70
N SER A 283 -7.43 -28.83 23.96
CA SER A 283 -8.37 -27.70 23.91
C SER A 283 -9.06 -27.58 22.56
N TYR A 284 -8.38 -27.85 21.45
CA TYR A 284 -8.96 -27.77 20.11
C TYR A 284 -10.08 -28.76 19.86
N PHE A 285 -9.93 -29.99 20.35
CA PHE A 285 -10.96 -31.00 20.19
C PHE A 285 -12.14 -30.74 21.13
N LEU A 286 -11.89 -30.13 22.30
CA LEU A 286 -12.92 -29.78 23.26
C LEU A 286 -13.71 -28.53 22.85
N GLU A 287 -13.06 -27.51 22.30
CA GLU A 287 -13.71 -26.29 21.78
C GLU A 287 -14.65 -26.57 20.62
N ASP A 288 -14.43 -27.65 19.87
CA ASP A 288 -15.25 -28.07 18.73
C ASP A 288 -16.50 -28.90 19.13
N LEU A 289 -16.65 -29.24 20.41
CA LEU A 289 -17.85 -29.85 20.99
C LEU A 289 -18.86 -28.79 21.40
N LEU A 290 -20.12 -29.16 21.63
CA LEU A 290 -21.06 -28.27 22.34
C LEU A 290 -20.54 -27.99 23.76
N LEU A 291 -20.73 -26.77 24.27
CA LEU A 291 -20.26 -26.39 25.61
C LEU A 291 -20.86 -27.29 26.71
N GLU A 292 -22.13 -27.69 26.56
CA GLU A 292 -22.80 -28.65 27.44
C GLU A 292 -22.08 -30.02 27.44
N GLU A 293 -21.70 -30.52 26.25
CA GLU A 293 -20.99 -31.80 26.09
C GLU A 293 -19.56 -31.70 26.64
N HIS A 294 -18.88 -30.57 26.42
CA HIS A 294 -17.57 -30.28 26.96
C HIS A 294 -17.59 -30.27 28.50
N ALA A 295 -18.56 -29.57 29.10
CA ALA A 295 -18.73 -29.54 30.55
C ALA A 295 -19.01 -30.95 31.13
N ALA A 296 -19.83 -31.75 30.46
CA ALA A 296 -20.12 -33.12 30.88
C ALA A 296 -18.90 -34.05 30.78
N LEU A 297 -18.07 -33.92 29.73
CA LEU A 297 -16.86 -34.71 29.56
C LEU A 297 -15.79 -34.39 30.61
N CYS A 298 -15.68 -33.12 31.01
CA CYS A 298 -14.69 -32.60 31.94
C CYS A 298 -15.21 -32.48 33.39
N ALA A 299 -16.36 -33.07 33.70
CA ALA A 299 -16.98 -32.99 35.04
C ALA A 299 -16.11 -33.62 36.15
N GLU A 300 -15.31 -34.63 35.81
CA GLU A 300 -14.33 -35.25 36.72
C GLU A 300 -12.90 -34.84 36.33
N GLU A 301 -12.16 -34.27 37.29
CA GLU A 301 -10.74 -33.93 37.08
C GLU A 301 -9.91 -35.19 36.77
N GLY A 302 -9.20 -35.16 35.64
CA GLY A 302 -8.36 -36.27 35.19
C GLY A 302 -9.10 -37.41 34.49
N ALA A 303 -10.38 -37.22 34.12
CA ALA A 303 -11.12 -38.21 33.33
C ALA A 303 -10.41 -38.54 32.01
N VAL A 304 -10.24 -39.83 31.73
CA VAL A 304 -9.63 -40.30 30.48
C VAL A 304 -10.65 -40.16 29.36
N ILE A 305 -10.34 -39.32 28.37
CA ILE A 305 -11.18 -39.10 27.20
C ILE A 305 -10.74 -40.04 26.07
N GLU A 306 -11.67 -40.85 25.56
CA GLU A 306 -11.41 -41.81 24.49
C GLU A 306 -12.18 -41.46 23.21
N PRO A 307 -11.55 -41.58 22.03
CA PRO A 307 -12.23 -41.42 20.76
C PRO A 307 -13.04 -42.68 20.37
N PHE A 308 -14.14 -42.46 19.65
CA PHE A 308 -14.97 -43.50 19.02
C PHE A 308 -15.41 -43.05 17.62
N TYR A 309 -15.48 -44.00 16.69
CA TYR A 309 -15.65 -43.74 15.26
C TYR A 309 -16.97 -44.31 14.72
N SER A 310 -17.97 -43.47 14.50
CA SER A 310 -19.31 -43.89 14.03
C SER A 310 -19.50 -43.60 12.54
N TYR A 311 -20.13 -44.52 11.80
CA TYR A 311 -20.44 -44.31 10.37
C TYR A 311 -21.30 -43.06 10.15
N PHE A 312 -20.98 -42.31 9.10
CA PHE A 312 -21.69 -41.10 8.70
C PHE A 312 -21.98 -41.11 7.21
N GLY A 313 -23.26 -40.96 6.85
CA GLY A 313 -23.74 -41.12 5.47
C GLY A 313 -24.15 -39.83 4.76
N ASP A 314 -24.11 -38.67 5.42
CA ASP A 314 -24.55 -37.40 4.81
C ASP A 314 -23.39 -36.65 4.15
N ASN A 315 -23.73 -35.65 3.35
CA ASN A 315 -22.73 -34.75 2.75
C ASN A 315 -21.96 -33.99 3.84
N LEU A 316 -20.63 -34.10 3.82
CA LEU A 316 -19.75 -33.53 4.84
C LEU A 316 -19.91 -32.01 4.95
N MET A 317 -19.91 -31.31 3.81
CA MET A 317 -19.90 -29.84 3.80
C MET A 317 -21.24 -29.29 4.29
N GLN A 318 -22.35 -29.89 3.85
CA GLN A 318 -23.68 -29.49 4.32
C GLN A 318 -23.85 -29.74 5.81
N TYR A 319 -23.40 -30.90 6.30
CA TYR A 319 -23.49 -31.22 7.72
C TYR A 319 -22.69 -30.26 8.59
N ARG A 320 -21.45 -29.91 8.19
CA ARG A 320 -20.60 -29.01 8.97
C ARG A 320 -21.31 -27.68 9.21
N MET A 321 -21.90 -27.06 8.19
CA MET A 321 -22.62 -25.79 8.37
C MET A 321 -23.83 -25.93 9.29
N VAL A 322 -24.61 -27.00 9.16
CA VAL A 322 -25.74 -27.27 10.05
C VAL A 322 -25.28 -27.46 11.50
N ALA A 323 -24.18 -28.17 11.72
CA ALA A 323 -23.63 -28.42 13.05
C ALA A 323 -23.04 -27.16 13.70
N LEU A 324 -22.37 -26.30 12.92
CA LEU A 324 -21.84 -25.02 13.40
C LEU A 324 -22.97 -24.06 13.84
N ARG A 325 -24.05 -23.97 13.08
CA ARG A 325 -25.22 -23.18 13.50
C ARG A 325 -25.84 -23.73 14.76
N ARG A 326 -26.00 -25.06 14.83
CA ARG A 326 -26.52 -25.72 16.02
C ARG A 326 -25.65 -25.38 17.25
N LYS A 327 -24.33 -25.36 17.08
CA LYS A 327 -23.38 -24.97 18.13
C LYS A 327 -23.57 -23.52 18.56
N GLN A 328 -23.65 -22.55 17.65
CA GLN A 328 -23.89 -21.14 18.00
C GLN A 328 -25.15 -20.95 18.87
N ILE A 329 -26.25 -21.62 18.53
CA ILE A 329 -27.49 -21.51 19.28
C ILE A 329 -27.40 -22.23 20.64
N LYS A 330 -26.93 -23.48 20.65
CA LYS A 330 -26.89 -24.30 21.88
C LYS A 330 -25.88 -23.81 22.90
N ASP A 331 -24.74 -23.30 22.44
CA ASP A 331 -23.72 -22.75 23.32
C ASP A 331 -24.16 -21.41 23.90
N LEU A 332 -24.94 -20.60 23.16
CA LEU A 332 -25.53 -19.38 23.71
C LEU A 332 -26.52 -19.72 24.82
N ASP A 333 -27.43 -20.67 24.60
CA ASP A 333 -28.39 -21.12 25.62
C ASP A 333 -27.64 -21.52 26.91
N PHE A 334 -26.58 -22.33 26.78
CA PHE A 334 -25.75 -22.77 27.90
C PHE A 334 -25.03 -21.61 28.62
N LEU A 335 -24.45 -20.67 27.87
CA LEU A 335 -23.78 -19.50 28.44
C LEU A 335 -24.75 -18.57 29.19
N LEU A 336 -25.95 -18.37 28.66
CA LEU A 336 -26.97 -17.54 29.31
C LEU A 336 -27.43 -18.15 30.63
N GLU A 337 -27.68 -19.46 30.67
CA GLU A 337 -28.02 -20.18 31.91
C GLU A 337 -26.90 -20.07 32.96
N ALA A 338 -25.64 -20.25 32.56
CA ALA A 338 -24.49 -20.13 33.45
C ALA A 338 -24.29 -18.69 33.97
N ALA A 339 -24.47 -17.68 33.11
CA ALA A 339 -24.33 -16.28 33.45
C ALA A 339 -25.42 -15.82 34.45
N GLN A 340 -26.64 -16.33 34.31
CA GLN A 340 -27.74 -16.09 35.27
C GLN A 340 -27.46 -16.69 36.64
N GLN A 341 -26.95 -17.92 36.69
CA GLN A 341 -26.63 -18.60 37.95
C GLN A 341 -25.49 -17.91 38.71
N SER A 342 -24.50 -17.40 37.99
CA SER A 342 -23.32 -16.74 38.56
C SER A 342 -23.47 -15.22 38.74
N ARG A 343 -24.57 -14.63 38.25
CA ARG A 343 -24.77 -13.16 38.16
C ARG A 343 -23.55 -12.47 37.53
N GLN A 344 -23.10 -13.02 36.40
CA GLN A 344 -21.93 -12.53 35.69
C GLN A 344 -22.14 -11.08 35.21
N LEU A 345 -21.07 -10.29 35.16
CA LEU A 345 -21.13 -8.94 34.62
C LEU A 345 -21.42 -9.00 33.10
N PRO A 346 -22.27 -8.10 32.56
CA PRO A 346 -22.58 -8.08 31.13
C PRO A 346 -21.36 -7.97 30.21
N SER A 347 -20.32 -7.23 30.63
CA SER A 347 -19.08 -7.08 29.86
C SER A 347 -18.38 -8.42 29.60
N ASP A 348 -18.34 -9.30 30.60
CA ASP A 348 -17.64 -10.57 30.51
C ASP A 348 -18.45 -11.57 29.69
N LEU A 349 -19.78 -11.51 29.79
CA LEU A 349 -20.69 -12.31 28.99
C LEU A 349 -20.58 -11.94 27.50
N LEU A 350 -20.61 -10.64 27.19
CA LEU A 350 -20.52 -10.15 25.80
C LEU A 350 -19.25 -10.63 25.09
N LEU A 351 -18.11 -10.58 25.78
CA LEU A 351 -16.83 -11.04 25.22
C LEU A 351 -16.91 -12.49 24.75
N VAL A 352 -17.51 -13.37 25.56
CA VAL A 352 -17.63 -14.79 25.24
C VAL A 352 -18.70 -15.05 24.17
N THR A 353 -19.83 -14.35 24.23
CA THR A 353 -20.92 -14.53 23.25
C THR A 353 -20.56 -13.98 21.87
N ASP A 354 -19.75 -12.93 21.80
CA ASP A 354 -19.29 -12.37 20.52
C ASP A 354 -18.26 -13.31 19.85
N ALA A 355 -17.33 -13.87 20.64
CA ALA A 355 -16.43 -14.89 20.14
C ALA A 355 -17.18 -16.14 19.63
N LEU A 356 -18.29 -16.50 20.28
CA LEU A 356 -19.17 -17.59 19.86
C LEU A 356 -19.91 -17.25 18.56
N SER A 357 -20.56 -16.08 18.47
CA SER A 357 -21.34 -15.69 17.29
C SER A 357 -20.46 -15.58 16.04
N GLN A 358 -19.20 -15.16 16.20
CA GLN A 358 -18.24 -15.04 15.11
C GLN A 358 -17.43 -16.33 14.84
N LEU A 359 -17.70 -17.42 15.57
CA LEU A 359 -17.00 -18.71 15.44
C LEU A 359 -15.46 -18.57 15.60
N THR A 360 -14.99 -17.75 16.53
CA THR A 360 -13.56 -17.40 16.69
C THR A 360 -12.66 -18.61 17.00
N TYR A 361 -13.18 -19.63 17.66
CA TYR A 361 -12.46 -20.90 17.90
C TYR A 361 -12.05 -21.57 16.57
N LEU A 362 -12.91 -21.46 15.56
CA LEU A 362 -12.74 -22.06 14.24
C LEU A 362 -11.76 -21.25 13.39
N ASP A 363 -11.76 -19.92 13.53
CA ASP A 363 -10.71 -19.05 12.98
C ASP A 363 -9.34 -19.44 13.56
N SER A 364 -9.25 -19.64 14.87
CA SER A 364 -8.00 -20.08 15.53
C SER A 364 -7.52 -21.43 15.02
N ALA A 365 -8.42 -22.39 14.84
CA ALA A 365 -8.12 -23.69 14.24
C ALA A 365 -7.66 -23.55 12.77
N GLN A 366 -8.37 -22.78 11.95
CA GLN A 366 -8.02 -22.58 10.54
C GLN A 366 -6.71 -21.81 10.35
N ARG A 367 -6.38 -20.86 11.23
CA ARG A 367 -5.06 -20.19 11.25
C ARG A 367 -3.93 -21.18 11.47
N ARG A 368 -4.13 -22.13 12.40
CA ARG A 368 -3.18 -23.23 12.61
C ARG A 368 -3.09 -24.13 11.38
N HIS A 369 -4.23 -24.47 10.76
CA HIS A 369 -4.26 -25.28 9.53
C HIS A 369 -3.49 -24.60 8.40
N PHE A 370 -3.76 -23.32 8.13
CA PHE A 370 -3.02 -22.53 7.16
C PHE A 370 -1.53 -22.47 7.50
N HIS A 371 -1.17 -22.20 8.75
CA HIS A 371 0.23 -22.17 9.18
C HIS A 371 0.94 -23.52 8.98
N ARG A 372 0.26 -24.65 9.26
CA ARG A 372 0.76 -26.00 8.99
C ARG A 372 1.01 -26.17 7.49
N MET A 373 0.04 -25.88 6.64
CA MET A 373 0.17 -26.00 5.19
C MET A 373 1.26 -25.09 4.63
N PHE A 374 1.29 -23.86 5.11
CA PHE A 374 2.33 -22.90 4.81
C PHE A 374 3.70 -23.43 5.21
N SER A 375 3.84 -24.03 6.40
CA SER A 375 5.10 -24.60 6.87
C SER A 375 5.57 -25.79 6.04
N LEU A 376 4.67 -26.72 5.66
CA LEU A 376 4.96 -27.89 4.84
C LEU A 376 5.45 -27.49 3.45
N VAL A 377 4.75 -26.53 2.84
CA VAL A 377 5.09 -26.00 1.53
C VAL A 377 6.39 -25.20 1.57
N ARG A 378 6.52 -24.32 2.57
CA ARG A 378 7.70 -23.48 2.77
C ARG A 378 8.95 -24.31 2.96
N GLN A 379 8.91 -25.46 3.63
CA GLN A 379 10.06 -26.37 3.73
C GLN A 379 10.60 -26.80 2.35
N ARG A 380 9.77 -26.97 1.33
CA ARG A 380 10.22 -27.28 -0.04
C ARG A 380 10.52 -26.05 -0.90
N ALA A 381 9.87 -24.93 -0.61
CA ALA A 381 10.15 -23.64 -1.24
C ALA A 381 11.36 -22.91 -0.61
N MET A 382 11.93 -23.44 0.47
CA MET A 382 13.15 -22.90 1.08
C MET A 382 14.28 -22.92 0.04
N PRO A 383 15.12 -21.87 0.01
CA PRO A 383 16.27 -21.84 -0.87
C PRO A 383 17.14 -23.08 -0.69
N HIS A 384 17.79 -23.52 -1.78
CA HIS A 384 18.65 -24.70 -1.77
C HIS A 384 19.68 -24.66 -0.64
N TRP A 385 20.32 -23.50 -0.39
CA TRP A 385 21.29 -23.36 0.71
C TRP A 385 20.73 -23.72 2.11
N PHE A 386 19.43 -23.54 2.36
CA PHE A 386 18.81 -23.90 3.65
C PHE A 386 18.48 -25.39 3.71
N ASN A 387 17.96 -25.94 2.60
CA ASN A 387 17.64 -27.37 2.49
C ASN A 387 18.90 -28.25 2.51
N ASP A 388 20.00 -27.74 1.97
CA ASP A 388 21.30 -28.42 1.93
C ASP A 388 22.09 -28.26 3.24
N ALA A 389 21.67 -27.36 4.15
CA ALA A 389 22.31 -27.16 5.45
C ALA A 389 22.03 -28.32 6.42
N SER A 390 22.91 -28.51 7.41
CA SER A 390 22.76 -29.57 8.41
C SER A 390 21.50 -29.40 9.27
N ALA A 391 21.00 -30.49 9.86
CA ALA A 391 19.83 -30.42 10.73
C ALA A 391 20.02 -29.47 11.93
N ASP A 392 21.26 -29.40 12.46
CA ASP A 392 21.63 -28.50 13.55
C ASP A 392 21.64 -27.04 13.10
N ASP A 393 22.17 -26.76 11.90
CA ASP A 393 22.20 -25.40 11.33
C ASP A 393 20.79 -24.89 11.02
N GLN A 394 19.94 -25.77 10.48
CA GLN A 394 18.52 -25.49 10.27
C GLN A 394 17.84 -25.20 11.62
N ALA A 395 18.05 -26.03 12.63
CA ALA A 395 17.46 -25.83 13.96
C ALA A 395 17.93 -24.51 14.61
N PHE A 396 19.20 -24.15 14.44
CA PHE A 396 19.73 -22.87 14.93
C PHE A 396 19.15 -21.67 14.18
N TYR A 397 19.06 -21.74 12.85
CA TYR A 397 18.39 -20.71 12.05
C TYR A 397 16.94 -20.51 12.52
N ARG A 398 16.18 -21.59 12.72
CA ARG A 398 14.78 -21.51 13.19
C ARG A 398 14.67 -20.83 14.57
N ARG A 399 15.64 -21.08 15.47
CA ARG A 399 15.69 -20.40 16.77
C ARG A 399 15.95 -18.89 16.63
N LEU A 400 16.88 -18.49 15.77
CA LEU A 400 17.16 -17.07 15.51
C LEU A 400 15.95 -16.38 14.85
N ALA A 401 15.30 -17.04 13.89
CA ALA A 401 14.08 -16.57 13.25
C ALA A 401 12.94 -16.37 14.27
N ALA A 402 12.66 -17.37 15.12
CA ALA A 402 11.65 -17.24 16.17
C ALA A 402 11.99 -16.14 17.18
N SER A 403 13.27 -15.97 17.52
CA SER A 403 13.72 -14.87 18.38
C SER A 403 13.46 -13.50 17.77
N TYR A 404 13.72 -13.33 16.46
CA TYR A 404 13.37 -12.08 15.78
C TYR A 404 11.87 -11.86 15.79
N GLN A 405 11.04 -12.87 15.48
CA GLN A 405 9.59 -12.69 15.44
C GLN A 405 9.06 -12.20 16.78
N LYS A 406 9.50 -12.86 17.86
CA LYS A 406 9.15 -12.48 19.22
C LYS A 406 9.48 -11.01 19.52
N HIS A 407 10.66 -10.55 19.13
CA HIS A 407 11.06 -9.15 19.37
C HIS A 407 10.33 -8.16 18.44
N ALA A 408 10.01 -8.56 17.20
CA ALA A 408 9.20 -7.77 16.30
C ALA A 408 7.77 -7.61 16.82
N ASP A 409 7.13 -8.69 17.26
CA ASP A 409 5.79 -8.69 17.87
C ASP A 409 5.77 -7.87 19.15
N GLN A 410 6.81 -7.98 19.98
CA GLN A 410 6.95 -7.18 21.20
C GLN A 410 7.07 -5.68 20.88
N ALA A 411 7.89 -5.30 19.89
CA ALA A 411 8.02 -3.91 19.47
C ALA A 411 6.72 -3.37 18.86
N ALA A 412 6.02 -4.17 18.05
CA ALA A 412 4.73 -3.83 17.45
C ALA A 412 3.64 -3.65 18.51
N GLY A 413 3.54 -4.56 19.49
CA GLY A 413 2.56 -4.46 20.58
C GLY A 413 2.75 -3.21 21.46
N LEU A 414 3.98 -2.68 21.57
CA LEU A 414 4.22 -1.41 22.26
C LEU A 414 3.70 -0.18 21.49
N MET A 415 3.38 -0.34 20.21
CA MET A 415 2.82 0.69 19.33
C MET A 415 1.32 0.47 19.05
N GLU A 416 0.65 -0.40 19.81
CA GLU A 416 -0.79 -0.68 19.65
C GLU A 416 -1.64 0.61 19.71
N GLY A 417 -2.55 0.77 18.74
CA GLY A 417 -3.37 1.97 18.54
C GLY A 417 -2.68 3.12 17.79
N LEU A 418 -1.38 3.00 17.49
CA LEU A 418 -0.56 3.97 16.74
C LEU A 418 0.02 3.38 15.45
N GLU A 419 -0.49 2.23 14.99
CA GLU A 419 -0.03 1.56 13.77
C GLU A 419 -0.39 2.38 12.53
N SER A 420 -1.50 3.12 12.59
CA SER A 420 -1.89 4.07 11.56
C SER A 420 -2.74 5.20 12.13
N ILE A 421 -2.72 6.35 11.43
CA ILE A 421 -3.59 7.48 11.78
C ILE A 421 -5.09 7.11 11.72
N ARG A 422 -5.48 6.15 10.86
CA ARG A 422 -6.88 5.67 10.76
C ARG A 422 -7.31 4.86 11.99
N ILE A 423 -6.48 3.93 12.44
CA ILE A 423 -6.75 3.16 13.68
C ILE A 423 -6.83 4.12 14.86
N TYR A 424 -5.84 5.00 14.98
CA TYR A 424 -5.82 6.03 16.02
C TYR A 424 -7.08 6.93 15.97
N ALA A 425 -7.51 7.37 14.78
CA ALA A 425 -8.70 8.18 14.60
C ALA A 425 -9.98 7.43 15.01
N LEU A 426 -10.15 6.18 14.59
CA LEU A 426 -11.29 5.34 14.96
C LEU A 426 -11.43 5.22 16.49
N ASP A 427 -10.32 4.95 17.18
CA ASP A 427 -10.30 4.86 18.64
C ASP A 427 -10.65 6.19 19.30
N LYS A 428 -10.10 7.30 18.80
CA LYS A 428 -10.38 8.64 19.34
C LYS A 428 -11.81 9.10 19.09
N ILE A 429 -12.37 8.87 17.91
CA ILE A 429 -13.77 9.19 17.59
C ILE A 429 -14.69 8.38 18.51
N ASN A 430 -14.48 7.07 18.60
CA ASN A 430 -15.31 6.21 19.45
C ASN A 430 -15.21 6.59 20.92
N ALA A 431 -14.00 6.89 21.43
CA ALA A 431 -13.82 7.36 22.78
C ALA A 431 -14.52 8.71 23.03
N TYR A 432 -14.48 9.63 22.05
CA TYR A 432 -15.13 10.93 22.15
C TYR A 432 -16.66 10.80 22.15
N VAL A 433 -17.23 10.07 21.19
CA VAL A 433 -18.67 9.86 21.09
C VAL A 433 -19.19 9.10 22.32
N LEU A 434 -18.49 8.06 22.78
CA LEU A 434 -18.87 7.35 23.99
C LEU A 434 -18.85 8.25 25.21
N LYS A 435 -17.82 9.11 25.35
CA LYS A 435 -17.72 10.05 26.47
C LYS A 435 -18.83 11.10 26.46
N HIS A 436 -19.13 11.68 25.29
CA HIS A 436 -20.02 12.84 25.17
C HIS A 436 -21.48 12.51 24.88
N LEU A 437 -21.77 11.36 24.25
CA LEU A 437 -23.12 10.93 23.89
C LEU A 437 -23.53 9.58 24.49
N GLY A 438 -22.60 8.80 25.07
CA GLY A 438 -22.92 7.58 25.83
C GLY A 438 -23.05 6.30 25.01
N TYR A 439 -22.80 6.32 23.69
CA TYR A 439 -22.91 5.15 22.82
C TYR A 439 -21.76 5.08 21.80
N ARG A 440 -21.66 3.96 21.05
CA ARG A 440 -20.64 3.77 20.01
C ARG A 440 -21.25 3.94 18.62
N ILE A 441 -20.42 4.39 17.69
CA ILE A 441 -20.78 4.57 16.29
C ILE A 441 -19.79 3.81 15.41
N ASP A 442 -20.17 3.56 14.16
CA ASP A 442 -19.21 3.22 13.11
C ASP A 442 -18.92 4.49 12.28
N PRO A 443 -17.77 5.16 12.48
CA PRO A 443 -17.45 6.41 11.77
C PRO A 443 -17.28 6.22 10.26
N GLU A 444 -17.10 5.00 9.75
CA GLU A 444 -17.02 4.75 8.31
C GLU A 444 -18.40 4.69 7.64
N GLN A 445 -19.47 4.46 8.42
CA GLN A 445 -20.85 4.41 7.92
C GLN A 445 -21.61 5.74 8.05
N ILE A 446 -21.02 6.73 8.72
CA ILE A 446 -21.58 8.09 8.83
C ILE A 446 -20.94 8.94 7.74
N PHE A 447 -21.74 9.55 6.88
CA PHE A 447 -21.25 10.37 5.79
C PHE A 447 -21.57 11.84 6.02
N ILE A 448 -20.60 12.70 5.69
CA ILE A 448 -20.78 14.14 5.66
C ILE A 448 -20.76 14.54 4.19
N SER A 449 -21.82 15.20 3.74
CA SER A 449 -21.98 15.71 2.39
C SER A 449 -21.97 17.25 2.47
N ILE A 450 -20.96 17.85 1.85
CA ILE A 450 -20.71 19.29 1.83
C ILE A 450 -21.02 19.79 0.43
N VAL A 451 -21.97 20.73 0.29
CA VAL A 451 -22.24 21.41 -0.98
C VAL A 451 -21.56 22.77 -0.96
N ASP A 452 -20.69 23.00 -1.94
CA ASP A 452 -19.88 24.20 -2.09
C ASP A 452 -20.10 24.81 -3.49
N GLU A 453 -20.50 26.08 -3.54
CA GLU A 453 -20.68 26.80 -4.80
C GLU A 453 -19.35 27.43 -5.23
N VAL A 454 -18.82 26.99 -6.37
CA VAL A 454 -17.52 27.44 -6.87
C VAL A 454 -17.72 28.26 -8.14
N VAL A 455 -17.29 29.52 -8.06
CA VAL A 455 -17.24 30.44 -9.20
C VAL A 455 -16.04 30.08 -10.08
N LEU A 456 -16.28 29.47 -11.24
CA LEU A 456 -15.23 29.05 -12.18
C LEU A 456 -14.80 30.21 -13.10
N SER A 457 -15.71 31.11 -13.46
CA SER A 457 -15.44 32.33 -14.26
C SER A 457 -16.48 33.41 -13.98
N GLU A 458 -16.38 34.58 -14.64
CA GLU A 458 -17.37 35.66 -14.56
C GLU A 458 -18.82 35.22 -14.90
N THR A 459 -18.98 34.11 -15.65
CA THR A 459 -20.28 33.66 -16.16
C THR A 459 -20.63 32.22 -15.78
N ILE A 460 -19.74 31.51 -15.07
CA ILE A 460 -19.90 30.08 -14.77
C ILE A 460 -19.73 29.87 -13.26
N GLU A 461 -20.80 29.41 -12.63
CA GLU A 461 -20.85 28.98 -11.23
C GLU A 461 -21.35 27.54 -11.19
N GLU A 462 -20.65 26.68 -10.47
CA GLU A 462 -20.96 25.24 -10.39
C GLU A 462 -20.97 24.77 -8.94
N PRO A 463 -22.00 24.01 -8.52
CA PRO A 463 -22.02 23.37 -7.22
C PRO A 463 -21.17 22.10 -7.24
N PHE A 464 -20.27 21.98 -6.26
CA PHE A 464 -19.51 20.77 -6.01
C PHE A 464 -20.01 20.11 -4.71
N THR A 465 -20.11 18.78 -4.71
CA THR A 465 -20.50 18.01 -3.53
C THR A 465 -19.34 17.14 -3.09
N TYR A 466 -18.84 17.39 -1.88
CA TYR A 466 -17.82 16.57 -1.22
C TYR A 466 -18.49 15.62 -0.26
N ARG A 467 -18.48 14.32 -0.59
CA ARG A 467 -19.05 13.27 0.26
C ARG A 467 -17.94 12.33 0.72
N LYS A 468 -17.63 12.34 2.01
CA LYS A 468 -16.68 11.42 2.63
C LYS A 468 -17.22 10.89 3.96
N SER A 469 -16.66 9.79 4.45
CA SER A 469 -17.03 9.28 5.77
C SER A 469 -16.57 10.22 6.88
N LEU A 470 -17.18 10.12 8.07
CA LEU A 470 -16.75 10.86 9.25
C LEU A 470 -15.28 10.55 9.58
N LEU A 471 -14.85 9.29 9.44
CA LEU A 471 -13.45 8.91 9.60
C LEU A 471 -12.53 9.65 8.64
N ASP A 472 -12.89 9.71 7.36
CA ASP A 472 -12.05 10.35 6.34
C ASP A 472 -11.92 11.86 6.62
N PHE A 473 -13.00 12.55 6.99
CA PHE A 473 -12.91 13.97 7.36
C PHE A 473 -12.09 14.21 8.64
N VAL A 474 -12.11 13.29 9.60
CA VAL A 474 -11.26 13.38 10.80
C VAL A 474 -9.78 13.22 10.45
N VAL A 475 -9.45 12.31 9.51
CA VAL A 475 -8.07 12.01 9.11
C VAL A 475 -7.52 13.04 8.12
N GLU A 476 -8.29 13.42 7.11
CA GLU A 476 -7.87 14.35 6.04
C GLU A 476 -8.08 15.82 6.42
N GLY A 477 -9.03 16.09 7.32
CA GLY A 477 -9.39 17.42 7.78
C GLY A 477 -10.74 17.88 7.23
N LEU A 478 -11.54 18.54 8.07
CA LEU A 478 -12.82 19.12 7.67
C LEU A 478 -12.61 20.47 6.96
N PRO A 479 -13.11 20.67 5.72
CA PRO A 479 -13.04 21.97 5.05
C PRO A 479 -13.61 23.13 5.88
N VAL A 480 -13.11 24.34 5.63
CA VAL A 480 -13.66 25.55 6.27
C VAL A 480 -15.10 25.78 5.80
N VAL A 481 -15.98 26.13 6.73
CA VAL A 481 -17.38 26.49 6.45
C VAL A 481 -17.40 27.90 5.84
N LEU A 482 -17.92 28.06 4.62
CA LEU A 482 -18.21 29.36 4.01
C LEU A 482 -19.70 29.69 4.19
N GLU A 483 -20.09 30.96 4.05
CA GLU A 483 -21.49 31.41 4.26
C GLU A 483 -22.50 30.68 3.36
N GLU A 484 -22.07 30.21 2.19
CA GLU A 484 -22.89 29.52 1.18
C GLU A 484 -22.81 27.98 1.27
N THR A 485 -22.03 27.44 2.22
CA THR A 485 -21.80 25.99 2.31
C THR A 485 -22.93 25.28 3.06
N ILE A 486 -23.52 24.26 2.44
CA ILE A 486 -24.56 23.43 3.07
C ILE A 486 -23.94 22.11 3.54
N PHE A 487 -24.08 21.82 4.83
CA PHE A 487 -23.65 20.55 5.43
C PHE A 487 -24.85 19.64 5.67
N THR A 488 -24.72 18.41 5.19
CA THR A 488 -25.69 17.35 5.47
C THR A 488 -24.97 16.18 6.11
N LEU A 489 -25.50 15.74 7.26
CA LEU A 489 -24.98 14.60 8.00
C LEU A 489 -25.91 13.42 7.77
N GLU A 490 -25.42 12.41 7.06
CA GLU A 490 -26.12 11.17 6.78
C GLU A 490 -25.79 10.16 7.89
N VAL A 491 -26.70 10.03 8.86
CA VAL A 491 -26.56 9.09 9.98
C VAL A 491 -27.48 7.89 9.76
N PRO A 492 -26.94 6.66 9.69
CA PRO A 492 -27.75 5.43 9.65
C PRO A 492 -28.75 5.37 10.81
N VAL A 493 -29.93 4.79 10.59
CA VAL A 493 -31.02 4.74 11.59
C VAL A 493 -30.57 4.22 12.95
N GLN A 494 -29.71 3.19 12.96
CA GLN A 494 -29.15 2.58 14.17
C GLN A 494 -28.20 3.51 14.97
N TYR A 495 -27.71 4.60 14.38
CA TYR A 495 -26.84 5.58 15.03
C TYR A 495 -27.51 6.95 15.24
N GLN A 496 -28.79 7.10 14.86
CA GLN A 496 -29.51 8.35 14.98
C GLN A 496 -29.55 8.82 16.44
N ASN A 497 -29.09 10.05 16.65
CA ASN A 497 -29.18 10.79 17.89
C ASN A 497 -29.34 12.27 17.53
N ALA A 498 -30.30 12.97 18.15
CA ALA A 498 -30.50 14.40 17.90
C ALA A 498 -29.29 15.26 18.30
N ALA A 499 -28.47 14.79 19.23
CA ALA A 499 -27.23 15.44 19.65
C ALA A 499 -26.02 15.10 18.76
N LEU A 500 -26.13 14.10 17.87
CA LEU A 500 -25.14 13.82 16.83
C LEU A 500 -25.48 14.64 15.59
N ASP A 501 -25.21 15.94 15.66
CA ASP A 501 -25.42 16.90 14.59
C ASP A 501 -24.08 17.44 14.04
N PHE A 502 -24.16 18.26 12.98
CA PHE A 502 -22.94 18.84 12.40
C PHE A 502 -22.14 19.72 13.38
N PRO A 503 -22.76 20.60 14.21
CA PRO A 503 -22.05 21.32 15.27
C PRO A 503 -21.27 20.43 16.23
N PHE A 504 -21.85 19.30 16.66
CA PHE A 504 -21.16 18.31 17.48
C PHE A 504 -19.95 17.72 16.74
N VAL A 505 -20.13 17.31 15.48
CA VAL A 505 -19.07 16.75 14.65
C VAL A 505 -17.94 17.75 14.41
N GLU A 506 -18.27 19.00 14.08
CA GLU A 506 -17.28 20.07 13.86
C GLU A 506 -16.47 20.31 15.14
N LYS A 507 -17.13 20.40 16.30
CA LYS A 507 -16.47 20.53 17.59
C LYS A 507 -15.59 19.33 17.91
N MET A 508 -16.06 18.11 17.68
CA MET A 508 -15.29 16.89 17.89
C MET A 508 -14.03 16.87 17.04
N ILE A 509 -14.13 17.17 15.74
CA ILE A 509 -12.97 17.19 14.84
C ILE A 509 -11.95 18.24 15.32
N ALA A 510 -12.43 19.41 15.75
CA ALA A 510 -11.57 20.47 16.28
C ALA A 510 -10.87 20.09 17.60
N GLU A 511 -11.57 19.43 18.52
CA GLU A 511 -11.00 19.02 19.81
C GLU A 511 -10.08 17.79 19.70
N LEU A 512 -10.38 16.87 18.79
CA LEU A 512 -9.55 15.68 18.57
C LEU A 512 -8.24 16.00 17.86
N ASP A 513 -8.26 16.93 16.89
CA ASP A 513 -7.12 17.33 16.06
C ASP A 513 -6.17 16.15 15.75
N VAL A 514 -6.72 15.15 15.07
CA VAL A 514 -6.12 13.81 14.98
C VAL A 514 -4.73 13.86 14.35
N GLN A 515 -4.51 14.68 13.33
CA GLN A 515 -3.21 14.79 12.66
C GLN A 515 -2.11 15.24 13.63
N GLN A 516 -2.39 16.26 14.44
CA GLN A 516 -1.44 16.77 15.43
C GLN A 516 -1.20 15.75 16.55
N HIS A 517 -2.27 15.24 17.17
CA HIS A 517 -2.11 14.37 18.33
C HIS A 517 -1.52 13.01 17.94
N PHE A 518 -1.80 12.50 16.74
CA PHE A 518 -1.19 11.28 16.23
C PHE A 518 0.33 11.41 16.16
N GLU A 519 0.85 12.50 15.59
CA GLU A 519 2.30 12.76 15.54
C GLU A 519 2.91 12.84 16.95
N LEU A 520 2.32 13.66 17.83
CA LEU A 520 2.85 13.87 19.18
C LEU A 520 2.83 12.58 20.01
N ASP A 521 1.75 11.80 19.95
CA ASP A 521 1.62 10.56 20.72
C ASP A 521 2.53 9.46 20.14
N THR A 522 2.71 9.45 18.81
CA THR A 522 3.68 8.58 18.13
C THR A 522 5.11 8.90 18.55
N GLU A 523 5.49 10.18 18.52
CA GLU A 523 6.81 10.64 18.96
C GLU A 523 7.04 10.27 20.44
N ARG A 524 6.09 10.58 21.33
CA ARG A 524 6.17 10.25 22.76
C ARG A 524 6.33 8.74 23.00
N ARG A 525 5.55 7.91 22.30
CA ARG A 525 5.62 6.46 22.46
C ARG A 525 6.94 5.90 21.98
N LEU A 526 7.45 6.38 20.84
CA LEU A 526 8.72 5.94 20.29
C LEU A 526 9.91 6.32 21.16
N TYR A 527 9.92 7.50 21.79
CA TYR A 527 11.02 7.91 22.68
C TYR A 527 10.95 7.34 24.10
N THR A 528 9.95 6.52 24.42
CA THR A 528 9.92 5.79 25.70
C THR A 528 11.05 4.74 25.73
N GLU A 529 11.78 4.65 26.86
CA GLU A 529 12.92 3.72 26.99
C GLU A 529 12.54 2.26 26.70
N GLN A 530 11.35 1.83 27.13
CA GLN A 530 10.84 0.48 26.87
C GLN A 530 10.70 0.22 25.35
N THR A 531 10.14 1.17 24.62
CA THR A 531 9.97 1.09 23.17
C THR A 531 11.33 1.05 22.50
N ILE A 532 12.18 2.08 22.67
CA ILE A 532 13.53 2.12 22.05
C ILE A 532 14.33 0.84 22.32
N ARG A 533 14.25 0.28 23.53
CA ARG A 533 14.96 -0.94 23.88
C ARG A 533 14.40 -2.18 23.18
N ALA A 534 13.07 -2.35 23.13
CA ALA A 534 12.44 -3.45 22.39
C ALA A 534 12.85 -3.45 20.91
N ILE A 535 12.98 -2.26 20.34
CA ILE A 535 13.40 -2.03 18.96
C ILE A 535 14.88 -2.36 18.76
N ALA A 536 15.73 -1.97 19.73
CA ALA A 536 17.13 -2.35 19.72
C ALA A 536 17.30 -3.88 19.78
N HIS A 537 16.49 -4.57 20.59
CA HIS A 537 16.49 -6.05 20.66
C HIS A 537 16.02 -6.68 19.35
N GLN A 538 15.00 -6.10 18.73
CA GLN A 538 14.59 -6.50 17.39
C GLN A 538 15.73 -6.34 16.38
N ARG A 539 16.43 -5.21 16.39
CA ARG A 539 17.58 -4.96 15.49
C ARG A 539 18.75 -5.91 15.76
N ASP A 540 19.06 -6.21 17.02
CA ASP A 540 20.08 -7.22 17.38
C ASP A 540 19.72 -8.60 16.83
N SER A 541 18.48 -9.05 17.05
CA SER A 541 18.02 -10.36 16.56
C SER A 541 18.07 -10.46 15.02
N ALA A 542 17.83 -9.35 14.32
CA ALA A 542 17.97 -9.27 12.87
C ALA A 542 19.44 -9.39 12.43
N ILE A 543 20.37 -8.69 13.10
CA ILE A 543 21.81 -8.80 12.85
C ILE A 543 22.28 -10.25 13.03
N ALA A 544 21.84 -10.90 14.11
CA ALA A 544 22.16 -12.30 14.39
C ALA A 544 21.68 -13.24 13.27
N LEU A 545 20.44 -13.06 12.84
CA LEU A 545 19.83 -13.86 11.79
C LEU A 545 20.50 -13.63 10.43
N SER A 546 20.78 -12.37 10.07
CA SER A 546 21.48 -12.04 8.82
C SER A 546 22.92 -12.55 8.82
N ALA A 547 23.64 -12.48 9.95
CA ALA A 547 24.99 -13.05 10.08
C ALA A 547 25.00 -14.56 9.84
N TRP A 548 24.05 -15.28 10.45
CA TRP A 548 23.95 -16.73 10.27
C TRP A 548 23.52 -17.10 8.85
N THR A 549 22.55 -16.38 8.29
CA THR A 549 22.09 -16.61 6.92
C THR A 549 23.20 -16.36 5.91
N ALA A 550 24.00 -15.31 6.11
CA ALA A 550 25.13 -15.00 5.25
C ALA A 550 26.22 -16.10 5.32
N GLN A 551 26.39 -16.76 6.46
CA GLN A 551 27.26 -17.92 6.57
C GLN A 551 26.72 -19.11 5.78
N LEU A 552 25.43 -19.44 5.93
CA LEU A 552 24.81 -20.55 5.19
C LEU A 552 24.81 -20.31 3.67
N LYS A 553 24.65 -19.06 3.23
CA LYS A 553 24.77 -18.67 1.81
C LYS A 553 26.23 -18.60 1.31
N GLY A 554 27.23 -18.73 2.19
CA GLY A 554 28.64 -18.57 1.84
C GLY A 554 29.05 -17.13 1.45
N HIS A 555 28.29 -16.14 1.93
CA HIS A 555 28.57 -14.71 1.81
C HIS A 555 29.59 -14.23 2.85
N LEU A 556 29.60 -14.87 4.03
CA LEU A 556 30.67 -14.75 5.02
C LEU A 556 31.43 -16.08 5.04
N ARG A 557 32.67 -16.09 4.54
CA ARG A 557 33.47 -17.31 4.36
C ARG A 557 34.56 -17.46 5.39
N GLU A 558 34.98 -16.35 5.98
CA GLU A 558 36.08 -16.30 6.91
C GLU A 558 35.59 -16.50 8.35
N ASP A 559 36.20 -17.42 9.11
CA ASP A 559 35.80 -17.70 10.51
C ASP A 559 35.87 -16.45 11.40
N GLN A 560 36.82 -15.56 11.13
CA GLN A 560 36.99 -14.27 11.80
C GLN A 560 35.78 -13.33 11.64
N SER A 561 34.94 -13.49 10.60
CA SER A 561 33.71 -12.70 10.43
C SER A 561 32.68 -13.00 11.52
N GLN A 562 32.46 -14.29 11.81
CA GLN A 562 31.55 -14.73 12.87
C GLN A 562 32.11 -14.39 14.25
N GLU A 563 33.41 -14.61 14.45
CA GLU A 563 34.09 -14.23 15.69
C GLU A 563 33.95 -12.73 15.95
N LEU A 564 34.18 -11.87 14.95
CA LEU A 564 34.05 -10.43 15.08
C LEU A 564 32.64 -10.02 15.53
N ILE A 565 31.60 -10.51 14.85
CA ILE A 565 30.21 -10.20 15.20
C ILE A 565 29.89 -10.69 16.61
N HIS A 566 30.30 -11.92 16.97
CA HIS A 566 30.05 -12.50 18.29
C HIS A 566 30.79 -11.73 19.41
N LYS A 567 32.06 -11.35 19.20
CA LYS A 567 32.87 -10.60 20.17
C LYS A 567 32.27 -9.22 20.43
N ILE A 568 31.86 -8.50 19.39
CA ILE A 568 31.22 -7.19 19.52
C ILE A 568 29.86 -7.32 20.22
N ARG A 569 29.01 -8.27 19.81
CA ARG A 569 27.68 -8.48 20.43
C ARG A 569 27.76 -8.90 21.90
N GLY A 570 28.84 -9.62 22.28
CA GLY A 570 29.11 -10.05 23.65
C GLY A 570 29.93 -9.05 24.49
N ASP A 571 30.22 -7.84 23.97
CA ASP A 571 31.06 -6.83 24.63
C ASP A 571 32.45 -7.37 25.08
N HIS A 572 33.01 -8.32 24.32
CA HIS A 572 34.30 -8.91 24.61
C HIS A 572 35.45 -8.06 24.04
N GLN A 573 36.53 -7.92 24.82
CA GLN A 573 37.77 -7.24 24.42
C GLN A 573 38.94 -8.19 24.60
N GLU A 574 39.93 -8.08 23.71
CA GLU A 574 41.15 -8.90 23.74
C GLU A 574 42.41 -8.02 23.80
N PRO A 575 43.43 -8.41 24.57
CA PRO A 575 44.70 -7.69 24.59
C PRO A 575 45.32 -7.61 23.18
N GLY A 576 45.59 -6.40 22.69
CA GLY A 576 46.20 -6.17 21.36
C GLY A 576 45.23 -6.24 20.18
N THR A 577 43.93 -6.45 20.42
CA THR A 577 42.90 -6.39 19.37
C THR A 577 41.78 -5.44 19.78
N GLU A 578 41.55 -4.40 18.98
CA GLU A 578 40.46 -3.44 19.16
C GLU A 578 39.24 -3.90 18.35
N PHE A 579 38.15 -4.23 19.05
CA PHE A 579 36.84 -4.49 18.44
C PHE A 579 35.98 -3.24 18.53
N SER A 580 35.44 -2.77 17.40
CA SER A 580 34.54 -1.61 17.38
C SER A 580 33.43 -1.71 16.35
N MET A 581 32.32 -1.05 16.63
CA MET A 581 31.20 -0.85 15.71
C MET A 581 31.13 0.61 15.28
N GLY A 582 30.68 0.85 14.06
CA GLY A 582 30.44 2.19 13.53
C GLY A 582 29.34 2.21 12.50
N GLY A 583 28.91 3.41 12.14
CA GLY A 583 28.03 3.64 11.00
C GLY A 583 28.80 3.94 9.72
N LEU A 584 28.15 3.75 8.58
CA LEU A 584 28.66 4.15 7.27
C LEU A 584 28.09 5.51 6.88
N ALA A 585 28.92 6.44 6.44
CA ALA A 585 28.51 7.72 5.87
C ALA A 585 29.11 7.91 4.46
N ILE A 586 28.47 8.74 3.64
CA ILE A 586 29.00 9.12 2.31
C ILE A 586 29.64 10.51 2.39
N LEU A 587 30.77 10.72 1.72
CA LEU A 587 31.46 11.99 1.62
C LEU A 587 30.49 13.08 1.09
N GLY A 588 30.44 14.23 1.76
CA GLY A 588 29.45 15.29 1.48
C GLY A 588 28.14 15.15 2.26
N SER A 589 27.81 13.96 2.77
CA SER A 589 26.75 13.78 3.77
C SER A 589 27.33 13.97 5.18
N ARG A 590 26.67 14.79 6.02
CA ARG A 590 27.01 14.90 7.45
C ARG A 590 26.38 13.77 8.29
N HIS A 591 25.60 12.89 7.66
CA HIS A 591 24.74 11.92 8.32
C HIS A 591 25.19 10.49 8.03
N VAL A 592 25.03 9.63 9.02
CA VAL A 592 25.26 8.19 8.91
C VAL A 592 24.03 7.54 8.28
N MET A 593 24.23 6.50 7.47
CA MET A 593 23.16 5.67 6.91
C MET A 593 22.37 4.98 8.03
N LYS A 594 21.04 5.10 8.02
CA LYS A 594 20.19 4.68 9.15
C LYS A 594 20.20 3.17 9.44
N ASP A 595 20.33 2.32 8.42
CA ASP A 595 20.29 0.86 8.55
C ASP A 595 21.67 0.18 8.46
N VAL A 596 22.68 0.88 7.93
CA VAL A 596 23.99 0.29 7.60
C VAL A 596 24.98 0.40 8.77
N LEU A 597 25.51 -0.76 9.20
CA LEU A 597 26.50 -0.88 10.28
C LEU A 597 27.80 -1.51 9.78
N VAL A 598 28.91 -1.08 10.35
CA VAL A 598 30.23 -1.64 10.10
C VAL A 598 30.80 -2.16 11.41
N PHE A 599 31.14 -3.44 11.44
CA PHE A 599 31.90 -4.10 12.48
C PHE A 599 33.37 -4.11 12.09
N ARG A 600 34.27 -3.75 13.02
CA ARG A 600 35.71 -3.63 12.76
C ARG A 600 36.51 -4.38 13.80
N MET A 601 37.46 -5.18 13.32
CA MET A 601 38.54 -5.76 14.12
C MET A 601 39.86 -5.11 13.70
N LYS A 602 40.58 -4.49 14.64
CA LYS A 602 41.89 -3.90 14.39
C LYS A 602 42.96 -4.56 15.26
N ARG A 603 43.94 -5.16 14.60
CA ARG A 603 45.16 -5.74 15.18
C ARG A 603 46.35 -4.88 14.76
N ASP A 604 47.50 -5.03 15.43
CA ASP A 604 48.69 -4.18 15.22
C ASP A 604 49.11 -4.03 13.73
N ASN A 605 48.91 -5.05 12.90
CA ASN A 605 49.30 -5.05 11.47
C ASN A 605 48.14 -5.27 10.48
N ALA A 606 46.89 -5.41 10.92
CA ALA A 606 45.77 -5.75 10.04
C ALA A 606 44.45 -5.19 10.55
N THR A 607 43.56 -4.79 9.63
CA THR A 607 42.19 -4.41 9.98
C THR A 607 41.21 -5.20 9.13
N TYR A 608 40.18 -5.73 9.75
CA TYR A 608 39.14 -6.52 9.13
C TYR A 608 37.77 -5.90 9.39
N TYR A 609 36.89 -5.97 8.40
CA TYR A 609 35.58 -5.34 8.43
C TYR A 609 34.49 -6.32 8.03
N VAL A 610 33.36 -6.26 8.73
CA VAL A 610 32.10 -6.84 8.27
C VAL A 610 31.07 -5.72 8.16
N LEU A 611 30.47 -5.57 6.99
CA LEU A 611 29.43 -4.59 6.68
C LEU A 611 28.08 -5.29 6.74
N TYR A 612 27.20 -4.79 7.62
CA TYR A 612 25.79 -5.13 7.64
C TYR A 612 25.00 -4.06 6.90
N ALA A 613 24.40 -4.44 5.78
CA ALA A 613 23.63 -3.57 4.89
C ALA A 613 22.37 -4.31 4.45
N PRO A 614 21.34 -4.39 5.30
CA PRO A 614 20.14 -5.17 5.02
C PRO A 614 19.41 -4.62 3.79
N GLY A 615 19.13 -5.49 2.82
CA GLY A 615 18.45 -5.10 1.58
C GLY A 615 19.33 -4.41 0.53
N ALA A 616 20.65 -4.40 0.71
CA ALA A 616 21.60 -4.00 -0.32
C ALA A 616 21.41 -4.83 -1.62
N PRO A 617 21.81 -4.30 -2.80
CA PRO A 617 21.62 -5.00 -4.08
C PRO A 617 22.37 -6.34 -4.13
N GLY A 618 21.79 -7.35 -4.79
CA GLY A 618 22.43 -8.64 -5.04
C GLY A 618 22.18 -9.75 -4.02
N ASP A 619 21.04 -9.72 -3.29
CA ASP A 619 20.63 -10.73 -2.29
C ASP A 619 21.64 -10.96 -1.14
N ARG A 620 22.36 -9.90 -0.76
CA ARG A 620 23.36 -9.91 0.32
C ARG A 620 23.06 -8.85 1.36
N ASP A 621 22.94 -9.28 2.61
CA ASP A 621 22.80 -8.37 3.76
C ASP A 621 24.12 -8.15 4.51
N MET A 622 25.10 -9.03 4.30
CA MET A 622 26.39 -9.01 5.00
C MET A 622 27.53 -9.18 4.00
N PHE A 623 28.61 -8.43 4.21
CA PHE A 623 29.79 -8.41 3.36
C PHE A 623 31.05 -8.39 4.22
N GLU A 624 32.09 -9.11 3.81
CA GLU A 624 33.35 -9.17 4.55
C GLU A 624 34.52 -8.56 3.75
N PHE A 625 35.41 -7.83 4.43
CA PHE A 625 36.51 -7.12 3.80
C PHE A 625 37.77 -7.11 4.65
N ASN A 626 38.93 -7.26 3.99
CA ASN A 626 40.25 -7.17 4.61
C ASN A 626 40.89 -5.77 4.51
N SER A 627 40.18 -4.79 3.92
CA SER A 627 40.62 -3.39 3.87
C SER A 627 39.43 -2.45 3.70
N TRP A 628 39.58 -1.21 4.19
CA TRP A 628 38.56 -0.17 4.01
C TRP A 628 38.35 0.19 2.55
N GLN A 629 39.43 0.21 1.76
CA GLN A 629 39.38 0.51 0.33
C GLN A 629 38.43 -0.44 -0.42
N ARG A 630 38.47 -1.75 -0.13
CA ARG A 630 37.57 -2.73 -0.78
C ARG A 630 36.12 -2.54 -0.37
N LEU A 631 35.87 -2.23 0.90
CA LEU A 631 34.52 -1.89 1.38
C LEU A 631 33.98 -0.66 0.65
N SER A 632 34.78 0.41 0.53
CA SER A 632 34.37 1.60 -0.20
C SER A 632 34.03 1.30 -1.66
N ILE A 633 34.87 0.51 -2.35
CA ILE A 633 34.64 0.13 -3.75
C ILE A 633 33.35 -0.69 -3.91
N GLU A 634 33.05 -1.61 -2.99
CA GLU A 634 31.80 -2.38 -3.03
C GLU A 634 30.56 -1.46 -2.97
N VAL A 635 30.56 -0.49 -2.06
CA VAL A 635 29.47 0.50 -1.94
C VAL A 635 29.38 1.36 -3.21
N GLY A 636 30.52 1.70 -3.82
CA GLY A 636 30.57 2.35 -5.14
C GLY A 636 30.02 1.47 -6.27
N GLY A 637 30.17 0.15 -6.16
CA GLY A 637 29.56 -0.82 -7.08
C GLY A 637 28.03 -0.87 -6.98
N TRP A 638 27.46 -0.64 -5.79
CA TRP A 638 26.00 -0.60 -5.62
C TRP A 638 25.36 0.51 -6.46
N VAL A 639 25.99 1.69 -6.48
CA VAL A 639 25.44 2.87 -7.15
C VAL A 639 25.53 2.81 -8.67
N ALA A 640 26.24 1.82 -9.22
CA ALA A 640 26.25 1.54 -10.66
C ALA A 640 24.91 0.99 -11.19
N LYS A 641 24.05 0.46 -10.30
CA LYS A 641 22.71 -0.03 -10.63
C LYS A 641 21.64 0.93 -10.08
N PRO A 642 20.52 1.18 -10.80
CA PRO A 642 19.45 2.06 -10.31
C PRO A 642 18.89 1.65 -8.94
N GLU A 643 18.73 0.34 -8.71
CA GLU A 643 18.24 -0.22 -7.43
C GLU A 643 19.19 0.07 -6.27
N GLY A 644 20.50 -0.05 -6.49
CA GLY A 644 21.51 0.21 -5.47
C GLY A 644 21.72 1.70 -5.22
N ALA A 645 21.64 2.54 -6.25
CA ALA A 645 21.63 3.99 -6.11
C ALA A 645 20.43 4.46 -5.25
N LYS A 646 19.23 3.93 -5.53
CA LYS A 646 18.03 4.20 -4.73
C LYS A 646 18.23 3.77 -3.27
N TYR A 647 18.74 2.56 -3.04
CA TYR A 647 19.05 2.08 -1.69
C TYR A 647 19.96 3.07 -0.94
N VAL A 648 21.08 3.50 -1.52
CA VAL A 648 22.01 4.44 -0.87
C VAL A 648 21.36 5.80 -0.57
N ILE A 649 20.48 6.30 -1.44
CA ILE A 649 19.74 7.56 -1.23
C ILE A 649 18.71 7.41 -0.10
N ASP A 650 17.99 6.28 -0.04
CA ASP A 650 16.96 6.02 0.97
C ASP A 650 17.56 5.83 2.38
N GLN A 651 18.86 5.50 2.45
CA GLN A 651 19.59 5.37 3.70
C GLN A 651 19.97 6.70 4.37
N VAL A 652 19.93 7.83 3.65
CA VAL A 652 20.30 9.16 4.19
C VAL A 652 19.08 10.06 4.38
N PRO A 653 19.11 11.01 5.35
CA PRO A 653 18.01 11.96 5.57
C PRO A 653 17.72 12.79 4.33
N MET A 654 16.46 13.17 4.13
CA MET A 654 16.00 13.97 2.97
C MET A 654 16.93 15.15 2.63
N LYS A 655 17.32 15.96 3.63
CA LYS A 655 18.24 17.10 3.49
C LYS A 655 19.63 16.77 2.91
N SER A 656 20.05 15.50 2.93
CA SER A 656 21.32 15.03 2.38
C SER A 656 21.16 14.25 1.08
N ARG A 657 19.94 13.91 0.67
CA ARG A 657 19.68 13.12 -0.54
C ARG A 657 20.16 13.81 -1.80
N ALA A 658 19.97 15.13 -1.93
CA ALA A 658 20.42 15.89 -3.10
C ALA A 658 21.95 15.82 -3.28
N ALA A 659 22.71 16.01 -2.19
CA ALA A 659 24.17 15.95 -2.23
C ALA A 659 24.68 14.53 -2.55
N VAL A 660 24.07 13.51 -1.95
CA VAL A 660 24.43 12.10 -2.20
C VAL A 660 24.06 11.68 -3.63
N ALA A 661 22.89 12.08 -4.13
CA ALA A 661 22.47 11.82 -5.51
C ALA A 661 23.38 12.51 -6.54
N SER A 662 23.85 13.73 -6.26
CA SER A 662 24.83 14.42 -7.10
C SER A 662 26.16 13.66 -7.19
N LEU A 663 26.66 13.15 -6.07
CA LEU A 663 27.87 12.32 -6.03
C LEU A 663 27.68 10.97 -6.73
N ILE A 664 26.52 10.34 -6.58
CA ILE A 664 26.20 9.09 -7.30
C ILE A 664 26.23 9.36 -8.81
N ARG A 665 25.66 10.47 -9.26
CA ARG A 665 25.65 10.84 -10.67
C ARG A 665 27.07 11.03 -11.23
N SER A 666 27.93 11.78 -10.54
CA SER A 666 29.32 11.96 -11.00
C SER A 666 30.06 10.63 -11.07
N THR A 667 29.77 9.72 -10.14
CA THR A 667 30.34 8.37 -10.10
C THR A 667 29.86 7.48 -11.24
N VAL A 668 28.57 7.50 -11.58
CA VAL A 668 28.03 6.70 -12.70
C VAL A 668 28.66 7.13 -14.03
N LEU A 669 28.84 8.44 -14.23
CA LEU A 669 29.45 8.99 -15.44
C LEU A 669 30.96 8.79 -15.49
N LYS A 670 31.61 8.90 -14.33
CA LYS A 670 33.05 8.75 -14.15
C LYS A 670 33.32 7.94 -12.89
N PRO A 671 33.43 6.60 -13.03
CA PRO A 671 33.66 5.71 -11.88
C PRO A 671 34.91 6.05 -11.05
N SER A 672 35.88 6.77 -11.62
CA SER A 672 37.06 7.25 -10.89
C SER A 672 36.81 8.39 -9.90
N GLU A 673 35.61 8.99 -9.87
CA GLU A 673 35.20 9.94 -8.83
C GLU A 673 34.90 9.23 -7.48
N TRP A 674 34.65 7.91 -7.51
CA TRP A 674 34.51 7.12 -6.29
C TRP A 674 35.87 6.59 -5.82
N SER A 675 36.23 6.86 -4.56
CA SER A 675 37.53 6.51 -3.98
C SER A 675 37.37 5.90 -2.59
N GLU A 676 38.48 5.50 -1.96
CA GLU A 676 38.47 5.03 -0.56
C GLU A 676 37.96 6.08 0.43
N SER A 677 38.06 7.36 0.07
CA SER A 677 37.62 8.49 0.91
C SER A 677 36.13 8.81 0.77
N THR A 678 35.46 8.22 -0.22
CA THR A 678 34.05 8.51 -0.51
C THR A 678 33.14 7.85 0.51
N ALA A 679 33.42 6.61 0.92
CA ALA A 679 32.79 5.99 2.08
C ALA A 679 33.57 6.33 3.36
N VAL A 680 32.87 6.78 4.41
CA VAL A 680 33.46 7.23 5.67
C VAL A 680 32.97 6.37 6.83
N PHE A 681 33.89 5.73 7.53
CA PHE A 681 33.61 5.02 8.78
C PHE A 681 33.40 6.02 9.92
N ARG A 682 32.26 5.93 10.61
CA ARG A 682 31.97 6.72 11.81
C ARG A 682 31.95 5.78 13.03
N PRO A 683 33.07 5.62 13.76
CA PRO A 683 33.11 4.76 14.94
C PRO A 683 32.14 5.27 16.01
N MET A 684 31.48 4.35 16.69
CA MET A 684 30.64 4.67 17.85
C MET A 684 31.49 4.84 19.10
N ALA A 685 30.87 5.42 20.14
CA ALA A 685 31.50 5.57 21.44
C ALA A 685 31.84 4.19 22.05
N PRO A 686 32.86 4.11 22.92
CA PRO A 686 33.24 2.87 23.62
C PRO A 686 32.24 2.55 24.74
N LEU A 687 30.98 2.37 24.37
CA LEU A 687 29.87 1.93 25.21
C LEU A 687 29.58 0.45 24.91
N SER A 688 28.71 -0.16 25.72
CA SER A 688 28.20 -1.50 25.42
C SER A 688 27.50 -1.55 24.07
N TYR A 689 27.48 -2.73 23.46
CA TYR A 689 26.79 -3.03 22.21
C TYR A 689 25.32 -2.59 22.26
N GLU A 690 24.61 -2.93 23.34
CA GLU A 690 23.22 -2.53 23.52
C GLU A 690 23.05 -1.01 23.55
N SER A 691 23.90 -0.29 24.29
CA SER A 691 23.83 1.18 24.36
C SER A 691 24.09 1.83 22.99
N ASN A 692 25.05 1.29 22.23
CA ASN A 692 25.35 1.77 20.89
C ASN A 692 24.21 1.47 19.90
N LEU A 693 23.58 0.30 19.98
CA LEU A 693 22.38 -0.01 19.20
C LEU A 693 21.22 0.94 19.55
N ILE A 694 21.00 1.24 20.83
CA ILE A 694 19.97 2.19 21.27
C ILE A 694 20.23 3.58 20.66
N ILE A 695 21.48 4.06 20.64
CA ILE A 695 21.84 5.34 20.00
C ILE A 695 21.51 5.31 18.50
N GLN A 696 21.82 4.21 17.81
CA GLN A 696 21.48 4.05 16.39
C GLN A 696 19.99 4.00 16.13
N VAL A 697 19.24 3.29 16.98
CA VAL A 697 17.78 3.23 16.90
C VAL A 697 17.19 4.62 17.09
N ARG A 698 17.65 5.40 18.07
CA ARG A 698 17.21 6.79 18.27
C ARG A 698 17.50 7.66 17.05
N ALA A 699 18.69 7.53 16.46
CA ALA A 699 19.03 8.28 15.26
C ALA A 699 18.15 7.90 14.05
N LYS A 700 17.88 6.60 13.87
CA LYS A 700 16.96 6.09 12.85
C LYS A 700 15.54 6.60 13.09
N VAL A 701 15.01 6.48 14.31
CA VAL A 701 13.69 6.97 14.71
C VAL A 701 13.56 8.47 14.45
N ALA A 702 14.56 9.27 14.84
CA ALA A 702 14.55 10.71 14.59
C ALA A 702 14.51 11.04 13.09
N GLN A 703 15.29 10.29 12.28
CA GLN A 703 15.25 10.44 10.82
C GLN A 703 13.90 10.05 10.25
N ASP A 704 13.36 8.88 10.61
CA ASP A 704 12.10 8.37 10.09
C ASP A 704 10.91 9.26 10.50
N LEU A 705 10.88 9.78 11.73
CA LEU A 705 9.89 10.76 12.19
C LEU A 705 9.98 12.06 11.39
N SER A 706 11.20 12.58 11.19
CA SER A 706 11.39 13.82 10.41
C SER A 706 10.99 13.67 8.94
N GLU A 707 11.08 12.46 8.39
CA GLU A 707 10.64 12.15 7.02
C GLU A 707 9.13 11.90 6.94
N THR A 708 8.54 11.31 7.97
CA THR A 708 7.11 10.95 8.01
C THR A 708 6.24 12.17 8.29
N PHE A 709 6.66 13.03 9.21
CA PHE A 709 5.92 14.23 9.64
C PHE A 709 6.57 15.51 9.11
N ILE A 710 7.21 15.44 7.95
CA ILE A 710 7.90 16.59 7.35
C ILE A 710 6.97 17.80 7.15
N ASP A 711 5.68 17.53 6.94
CA ASP A 711 4.63 18.54 6.76
C ASP A 711 4.38 19.37 8.01
N ASN A 712 4.71 18.81 9.19
CA ASN A 712 4.35 19.35 10.49
C ASN A 712 5.55 19.83 11.31
N ALA A 713 6.78 19.48 10.91
CA ALA A 713 8.02 19.65 11.68
C ALA A 713 8.35 21.09 12.15
N ASN A 714 7.69 22.12 11.60
CA ASN A 714 7.91 23.54 11.96
C ASN A 714 6.61 24.30 12.31
N GLN A 715 5.48 23.61 12.49
CA GLN A 715 4.19 24.23 12.74
C GLN A 715 4.04 24.68 14.21
N ASP A 716 3.49 25.88 14.43
CA ASP A 716 2.82 26.17 15.71
C ASP A 716 1.51 25.39 15.72
N LEU A 717 1.55 24.23 16.36
CA LEU A 717 0.43 23.29 16.38
C LEU A 717 -0.83 23.89 17.04
N SER A 718 -0.70 24.99 17.80
CA SER A 718 -1.83 25.68 18.43
C SER A 718 -2.62 26.61 17.49
N GLN A 719 -2.06 27.01 16.34
CA GLN A 719 -2.68 27.94 15.38
C GLN A 719 -3.09 27.27 14.06
N THR A 720 -2.82 25.98 13.89
CA THR A 720 -2.85 25.32 12.58
C THR A 720 -4.17 24.68 12.20
N TYR A 721 -5.10 24.45 13.15
CA TYR A 721 -6.38 23.82 12.81
C TYR A 721 -7.15 24.60 11.73
N SER A 722 -7.29 25.93 11.87
CA SER A 722 -7.98 26.77 10.88
C SER A 722 -7.29 26.76 9.51
N GLN A 723 -5.95 26.78 9.49
CA GLN A 723 -5.15 26.70 8.26
C GLN A 723 -5.26 25.32 7.59
N ARG A 724 -5.30 24.23 8.36
CA ARG A 724 -5.56 22.87 7.85
C ARG A 724 -6.94 22.75 7.21
N ARG A 725 -7.97 23.42 7.75
CA ARG A 725 -9.30 23.48 7.13
C ARG A 725 -9.30 24.18 5.76
N VAL A 726 -8.48 25.21 5.60
CA VAL A 726 -8.29 25.89 4.29
C VAL A 726 -7.54 24.99 3.32
N LEU A 727 -6.51 24.26 3.77
CA LEU A 727 -5.84 23.25 2.96
C LEU A 727 -6.81 22.17 2.50
N ALA A 728 -7.61 21.61 3.41
CA ALA A 728 -8.61 20.60 3.10
C ALA A 728 -9.64 21.11 2.08
N LEU A 729 -10.06 22.38 2.17
CA LEU A 729 -10.94 22.99 1.17
C LEU A 729 -10.26 23.11 -0.21
N CYS A 730 -9.01 23.58 -0.28
CA CYS A 730 -8.29 23.68 -1.55
C CYS A 730 -8.05 22.29 -2.18
N GLU A 731 -7.76 21.28 -1.37
CA GLU A 731 -7.60 19.90 -1.83
C GLU A 731 -8.92 19.31 -2.33
N ALA A 732 -10.01 19.47 -1.58
CA ALA A 732 -11.34 19.01 -2.00
C ALA A 732 -11.81 19.68 -3.31
N ARG A 733 -11.59 20.99 -3.45
CA ARG A 733 -11.88 21.73 -4.69
C ARG A 733 -11.04 21.23 -5.86
N ALA A 734 -9.73 21.02 -5.66
CA ALA A 734 -8.86 20.52 -6.71
C ALA A 734 -9.24 19.10 -7.15
N GLU A 735 -9.53 18.21 -6.20
CA GLU A 735 -9.97 16.82 -6.44
C GLU A 735 -11.30 16.80 -7.22
N ALA A 736 -12.29 17.58 -6.80
CA ALA A 736 -13.57 17.63 -7.50
C ALA A 736 -13.48 18.25 -8.91
N LEU A 737 -12.58 19.22 -9.12
CA LEU A 737 -12.28 19.74 -10.46
C LEU A 737 -11.59 18.69 -11.33
N ASP A 738 -10.67 17.90 -10.78
CA ASP A 738 -10.03 16.78 -11.48
C ASP A 738 -11.09 15.72 -11.86
N GLU A 739 -11.99 15.34 -10.95
CA GLU A 739 -13.09 14.39 -11.24
C GLU A 739 -14.06 14.93 -12.30
N ARG A 740 -14.46 16.19 -12.18
CA ARG A 740 -15.40 16.83 -13.11
C ARG A 740 -14.80 16.95 -14.50
N PHE A 741 -13.54 17.36 -14.61
CA PHE A 741 -12.82 17.36 -15.87
C PHE A 741 -12.74 15.96 -16.49
N THR A 742 -12.35 14.97 -15.70
CA THR A 742 -12.24 13.58 -16.18
C THR A 742 -13.56 13.09 -16.78
N ARG A 743 -14.67 13.38 -16.10
CA ARG A 743 -16.03 13.03 -16.54
C ARG A 743 -16.48 13.77 -17.80
N ASP A 744 -16.25 15.09 -17.84
CA ASP A 744 -16.83 15.97 -18.86
C ASP A 744 -15.99 16.02 -20.15
N VAL A 745 -14.70 15.66 -20.08
CA VAL A 745 -13.77 15.72 -21.23
C VAL A 745 -13.43 14.35 -21.81
N ASP A 746 -13.64 13.25 -21.08
CA ASP A 746 -13.42 11.86 -21.54
C ASP A 746 -12.04 11.69 -22.21
N MET A 747 -11.00 12.20 -21.53
CA MET A 747 -9.61 12.02 -21.98
C MET A 747 -9.11 10.62 -21.61
N ARG A 748 -9.10 9.72 -22.60
CA ARG A 748 -8.53 8.38 -22.42
C ARG A 748 -7.00 8.46 -22.36
N PRO A 749 -6.33 7.82 -21.39
CA PRO A 749 -4.87 7.76 -21.37
C PRO A 749 -4.32 7.11 -22.65
N TYR A 750 -3.20 7.62 -23.18
CA TYR A 750 -2.62 7.14 -24.45
C TYR A 750 -2.36 5.63 -24.46
N ARG A 751 -1.87 5.06 -23.35
CA ARG A 751 -1.65 3.61 -23.21
C ARG A 751 -2.95 2.83 -23.38
N ASP A 752 -4.04 3.30 -22.77
CA ASP A 752 -5.34 2.63 -22.82
C ASP A 752 -5.94 2.75 -24.22
N PHE A 753 -5.80 3.92 -24.86
CA PHE A 753 -6.14 4.10 -26.27
C PHE A 753 -5.38 3.10 -27.16
N ILE A 754 -4.07 2.96 -27.00
CA ILE A 754 -3.24 2.03 -27.78
C ILE A 754 -3.63 0.58 -27.50
N ARG A 755 -3.84 0.21 -26.24
CA ARG A 755 -4.27 -1.13 -25.85
C ARG A 755 -5.64 -1.47 -26.42
N GLU A 756 -6.61 -0.57 -26.35
CA GLU A 756 -7.96 -0.76 -26.91
C GLU A 756 -7.93 -0.86 -28.43
N GLU A 757 -7.26 0.07 -29.10
CA GLU A 757 -7.08 0.08 -30.56
C GLU A 757 -6.36 -1.17 -31.06
N CYS A 758 -5.38 -1.67 -30.29
CA CYS A 758 -4.65 -2.89 -30.58
C CYS A 758 -5.54 -4.13 -30.36
N MET A 759 -6.19 -4.22 -29.20
CA MET A 759 -7.10 -5.30 -28.85
C MET A 759 -8.27 -5.40 -29.84
N GLN A 760 -8.82 -4.26 -30.28
CA GLN A 760 -9.85 -4.21 -31.30
C GLN A 760 -9.35 -4.78 -32.62
N ARG A 761 -8.17 -4.34 -33.10
CA ARG A 761 -7.59 -4.86 -34.36
C ARG A 761 -7.23 -6.34 -34.29
N ILE A 762 -6.70 -6.82 -33.17
CA ILE A 762 -6.46 -8.26 -32.95
C ILE A 762 -7.78 -9.02 -32.98
N THR A 763 -8.81 -8.50 -32.32
CA THR A 763 -10.15 -9.12 -32.28
C THR A 763 -10.77 -9.18 -33.68
N GLU A 764 -10.74 -8.09 -34.44
CA GLU A 764 -11.23 -8.02 -35.82
C GLU A 764 -10.47 -9.01 -36.73
N TYR A 765 -9.14 -9.09 -36.60
CA TYR A 765 -8.31 -10.02 -37.35
C TYR A 765 -8.64 -11.48 -37.03
N LEU A 766 -8.76 -11.83 -35.75
CA LEU A 766 -9.10 -13.19 -35.30
C LEU A 766 -10.52 -13.59 -35.70
N GLN A 767 -11.48 -12.68 -35.58
CA GLN A 767 -12.86 -12.91 -36.05
C GLN A 767 -12.92 -13.16 -37.54
N ALA A 768 -12.14 -12.41 -38.35
CA ALA A 768 -12.04 -12.63 -39.79
C ALA A 768 -11.46 -14.02 -40.16
N GLN A 769 -10.69 -14.63 -39.24
CA GLN A 769 -10.12 -15.98 -39.38
C GLN A 769 -10.98 -17.07 -38.71
N GLY A 770 -12.15 -16.73 -38.14
CA GLY A 770 -13.06 -17.67 -37.49
C GLY A 770 -12.70 -18.03 -36.05
N HIS A 771 -11.79 -17.29 -35.41
CA HIS A 771 -11.43 -17.45 -34.00
C HIS A 771 -12.25 -16.48 -33.12
N ILE A 772 -12.77 -16.96 -31.98
CA ILE A 772 -13.58 -16.17 -31.03
C ILE A 772 -12.72 -15.67 -29.84
N GLN A 773 -11.43 -16.02 -29.83
CA GLN A 773 -10.53 -15.69 -28.72
C GLN A 773 -10.20 -14.19 -28.68
N ARG A 774 -10.33 -13.58 -27.50
CA ARG A 774 -9.85 -12.22 -27.22
C ARG A 774 -8.43 -12.29 -26.67
N ILE A 775 -7.49 -11.61 -27.32
CA ILE A 775 -6.08 -11.55 -26.89
C ILE A 775 -5.83 -10.15 -26.33
N ASP A 776 -5.26 -10.08 -25.13
CA ASP A 776 -4.87 -8.82 -24.50
C ASP A 776 -3.43 -8.48 -24.93
N PRO A 777 -3.19 -7.33 -25.57
CA PRO A 777 -1.85 -6.91 -25.99
C PRO A 777 -0.82 -6.86 -24.85
N ASP A 778 -1.25 -6.62 -23.61
CA ASP A 778 -0.37 -6.60 -22.43
C ASP A 778 0.16 -7.99 -22.04
N THR A 779 -0.42 -9.04 -22.59
CA THR A 779 -0.01 -10.42 -22.35
C THR A 779 0.87 -10.99 -23.45
N VAL A 780 1.10 -10.24 -24.53
CA VAL A 780 1.95 -10.61 -25.66
C VAL A 780 3.31 -9.93 -25.49
N LEU A 781 4.36 -10.72 -25.26
CA LEU A 781 5.71 -10.25 -24.97
C LEU A 781 6.65 -10.43 -26.17
N PHE A 782 7.50 -9.44 -26.38
CA PHE A 782 8.59 -9.40 -27.35
C PHE A 782 9.92 -9.45 -26.60
N ASP A 783 10.63 -10.58 -26.71
CA ASP A 783 12.02 -10.67 -26.29
C ASP A 783 12.93 -10.33 -27.46
N LEU A 784 13.68 -9.24 -27.29
CA LEU A 784 14.58 -8.67 -28.29
C LEU A 784 16.03 -9.17 -28.14
N ASN A 785 16.33 -10.08 -27.19
CA ASN A 785 17.69 -10.55 -26.92
C ASN A 785 17.94 -11.97 -27.47
N ARG A 786 19.06 -12.19 -28.20
CA ARG A 786 19.84 -13.43 -27.98
C ARG A 786 21.31 -13.44 -28.43
N LYS A 787 22.20 -13.33 -27.43
CA LYS A 787 23.34 -14.20 -27.04
C LYS A 787 24.41 -13.34 -26.35
N GLU A 788 24.70 -13.65 -25.09
CA GLU A 788 25.83 -13.10 -24.33
C GLU A 788 27.13 -13.33 -25.10
N ASP A 789 27.84 -12.24 -25.41
CA ASP A 789 29.28 -12.32 -25.65
C ASP A 789 29.95 -12.18 -24.28
N GLU A 790 30.24 -13.31 -23.64
CA GLU A 790 30.90 -13.42 -22.33
C GLU A 790 32.26 -12.69 -22.25
N ARG A 791 32.75 -12.12 -23.36
CA ARG A 791 34.03 -11.40 -23.47
C ARG A 791 33.94 -9.88 -23.30
N ASN A 792 32.75 -9.30 -23.19
CA ASN A 792 32.58 -7.85 -22.99
C ASN A 792 31.94 -7.52 -21.61
N PRO A 793 32.75 -7.14 -20.60
CA PRO A 793 32.26 -6.76 -19.27
C PRO A 793 31.55 -5.40 -19.23
N TYR A 794 31.37 -4.74 -20.38
CA TYR A 794 30.65 -3.46 -20.53
C TYR A 794 29.33 -3.59 -21.31
N ALA A 795 28.83 -4.81 -21.56
CA ALA A 795 27.50 -5.00 -22.11
C ALA A 795 26.46 -4.33 -21.19
N GLY A 796 25.66 -3.42 -21.76
CA GLY A 796 24.65 -2.65 -21.02
C GLY A 796 23.59 -3.54 -20.32
N PRO A 797 22.75 -2.96 -19.45
CA PRO A 797 21.82 -3.73 -18.63
C PRO A 797 20.86 -4.59 -19.48
N TYR A 798 20.47 -5.73 -18.91
CA TYR A 798 19.41 -6.61 -19.39
C TYR A 798 18.19 -5.79 -19.84
N ARG A 799 17.71 -5.99 -21.07
CA ARG A 799 16.39 -5.49 -21.50
C ARG A 799 15.33 -6.49 -21.05
N GLU A 800 14.37 -6.04 -20.24
CA GLU A 800 13.16 -6.82 -19.94
C GLU A 800 12.33 -7.04 -21.22
N PRO A 801 11.60 -8.16 -21.35
CA PRO A 801 10.66 -8.39 -22.45
C PRO A 801 9.58 -7.29 -22.49
N LEU A 802 9.28 -6.76 -23.68
CA LEU A 802 8.30 -5.68 -23.85
C LEU A 802 6.92 -6.24 -24.18
N THR A 803 5.87 -5.66 -23.61
CA THR A 803 4.49 -5.96 -24.07
C THR A 803 4.23 -5.40 -25.46
N LEU A 804 3.24 -5.95 -26.18
CA LEU A 804 2.83 -5.43 -27.49
C LEU A 804 2.33 -3.99 -27.38
N THR A 805 1.65 -3.63 -26.29
CA THR A 805 1.25 -2.24 -26.01
C THR A 805 2.47 -1.33 -25.90
N GLU A 806 3.47 -1.70 -25.10
CA GLU A 806 4.70 -0.90 -24.93
C GLU A 806 5.51 -0.80 -26.22
N LEU A 807 5.51 -1.85 -27.04
CA LEU A 807 6.12 -1.84 -28.36
C LEU A 807 5.41 -0.83 -29.29
N LEU A 808 4.07 -0.83 -29.32
CA LEU A 808 3.28 0.07 -30.14
C LEU A 808 3.29 1.52 -29.65
N MET A 809 3.55 1.76 -28.37
CA MET A 809 3.74 3.09 -27.82
C MET A 809 5.09 3.73 -28.20
N ASN A 810 6.00 2.98 -28.84
CA ASN A 810 7.35 3.44 -29.12
C ASN A 810 7.83 3.10 -30.54
N ASP A 811 7.66 4.07 -31.44
CA ASP A 811 8.01 3.96 -32.87
C ASP A 811 9.49 3.63 -33.14
N TYR A 812 10.40 3.93 -32.22
CA TYR A 812 11.81 3.53 -32.33
C TYR A 812 12.02 2.02 -32.07
N LEU A 813 11.32 1.46 -31.09
CA LEU A 813 11.39 0.03 -30.77
C LEU A 813 10.75 -0.81 -31.89
N GLN A 814 9.70 -0.29 -32.52
CA GLN A 814 9.07 -0.84 -33.72
C GLN A 814 10.06 -1.03 -34.89
N GLU A 815 10.91 -0.03 -35.15
CA GLU A 815 11.94 -0.11 -36.20
C GLU A 815 12.98 -1.20 -35.91
N THR A 816 13.41 -1.32 -34.65
CA THR A 816 14.39 -2.35 -34.24
C THR A 816 13.83 -3.76 -34.17
N ALA A 817 12.54 -3.93 -33.86
CA ALA A 817 11.93 -5.24 -33.65
C ALA A 817 11.53 -5.95 -34.97
N LEU A 818 11.21 -5.20 -36.05
CA LEU A 818 10.51 -5.80 -37.20
C LEU A 818 11.01 -5.38 -38.60
N LYS A 819 11.90 -4.37 -38.77
CA LYS A 819 12.44 -3.99 -40.07
C LYS A 819 13.87 -4.52 -40.30
N VAL A 820 14.03 -5.30 -41.37
CA VAL A 820 15.34 -5.60 -41.98
C VAL A 820 15.61 -4.50 -43.01
N HIS A 821 16.40 -3.49 -42.66
CA HIS A 821 16.99 -2.56 -43.64
C HIS A 821 18.49 -2.42 -43.36
N SER A 822 19.28 -2.51 -44.42
CA SER A 822 20.73 -2.41 -44.38
C SER A 822 21.14 -0.98 -44.05
N ARG A 823 21.59 -0.77 -42.81
CA ARG A 823 22.07 0.49 -42.22
C ARG A 823 23.34 1.07 -42.86
N ALA A 824 23.67 0.67 -44.09
CA ALA A 824 24.90 1.04 -44.79
C ALA A 824 24.82 2.40 -45.49
N ASP A 825 23.62 2.84 -45.91
CA ASP A 825 23.48 4.05 -46.74
C ASP A 825 23.28 5.35 -45.93
N GLU A 826 22.72 5.30 -44.73
CA GLU A 826 22.50 6.49 -43.88
C GLU A 826 23.76 6.95 -43.13
N ILE A 827 24.63 6.02 -42.70
CA ILE A 827 25.85 6.32 -41.95
C ILE A 827 26.89 7.05 -42.82
N VAL A 828 26.85 6.87 -44.14
CA VAL A 828 27.77 7.53 -45.08
C VAL A 828 27.45 9.02 -45.27
N ASN A 829 26.19 9.45 -45.06
CA ASN A 829 25.79 10.85 -45.24
C ASN A 829 25.96 11.72 -43.99
N TRP A 830 25.81 11.17 -42.77
CA TRP A 830 25.99 11.95 -41.53
C TRP A 830 27.48 12.11 -41.14
N GLY A 831 28.36 11.22 -41.60
CA GLY A 831 29.76 11.17 -41.19
C GLY A 831 30.72 12.15 -41.90
N LEU A 832 30.25 12.99 -42.83
CA LEU A 832 31.14 13.84 -43.65
C LEU A 832 31.17 15.33 -43.28
N ASP A 833 30.25 15.81 -42.44
CA ASP A 833 30.12 17.26 -42.17
C ASP A 833 30.70 17.75 -40.83
N ILE A 834 31.15 16.86 -39.94
CA ILE A 834 31.68 17.29 -38.63
C ILE A 834 32.86 16.40 -38.21
N VAL A 835 34.09 16.83 -38.56
CA VAL A 835 35.41 16.64 -37.87
C VAL A 835 36.57 16.56 -38.90
N PRO A 836 37.61 17.42 -38.83
CA PRO A 836 38.87 17.21 -39.53
C PRO A 836 39.88 16.38 -38.70
N PHE A 837 40.63 15.53 -39.40
CA PHE A 837 41.92 14.84 -39.05
C PHE A 837 41.95 13.32 -38.69
N TRP A 838 42.11 12.51 -39.74
CA TRP A 838 43.03 11.39 -39.97
C TRP A 838 43.65 10.62 -38.78
N SER A 839 42.96 9.60 -38.25
CA SER A 839 43.62 8.37 -37.72
C SER A 839 42.72 7.12 -37.55
N ALA A 840 41.44 7.14 -37.90
CA ALA A 840 40.49 6.06 -37.53
C ALA A 840 39.95 5.19 -38.70
N LEU A 841 40.68 5.05 -39.81
CA LEU A 841 40.19 4.30 -40.98
C LEU A 841 40.11 2.77 -40.76
N SER A 842 40.86 2.20 -39.81
CA SER A 842 40.71 0.77 -39.45
C SER A 842 39.55 0.52 -38.49
N LEU A 843 39.22 1.51 -37.65
CA LEU A 843 38.14 1.43 -36.67
C LEU A 843 36.76 1.47 -37.35
N ILE A 844 36.63 2.24 -38.43
CA ILE A 844 35.39 2.31 -39.24
C ILE A 844 35.11 0.95 -39.92
N ARG A 845 36.13 0.22 -40.37
CA ARG A 845 35.90 -1.10 -41.01
C ARG A 845 35.42 -2.14 -39.99
N ASP A 846 36.01 -2.18 -38.80
CA ASP A 846 35.62 -3.11 -37.74
C ASP A 846 34.23 -2.74 -37.15
N ILE A 847 33.89 -1.44 -37.13
CA ILE A 847 32.55 -0.93 -36.78
C ILE A 847 31.52 -1.28 -37.85
N VAL A 848 31.85 -1.22 -39.14
CA VAL A 848 30.96 -1.59 -40.25
C VAL A 848 30.73 -3.11 -40.31
N GLU A 849 31.73 -3.93 -39.99
CA GLU A 849 31.56 -5.39 -39.83
C GLU A 849 30.76 -5.76 -38.56
N ALA A 850 30.87 -4.98 -37.47
CA ALA A 850 30.06 -5.17 -36.27
C ALA A 850 28.58 -4.73 -36.45
N LEU A 851 28.33 -3.67 -37.23
CA LEU A 851 26.99 -3.12 -37.51
C LEU A 851 26.23 -3.83 -38.64
N SER A 852 26.86 -4.76 -39.37
CA SER A 852 26.26 -5.50 -40.49
C SER A 852 25.74 -6.90 -40.12
N SER A 853 25.72 -7.24 -38.83
CA SER A 853 25.06 -8.46 -38.35
C SER A 853 23.53 -8.29 -38.45
N PRO A 854 22.80 -9.16 -39.16
CA PRO A 854 21.34 -9.06 -39.25
C PRO A 854 20.72 -9.26 -37.86
N LEU A 855 19.94 -8.28 -37.39
CA LEU A 855 19.04 -8.47 -36.25
C LEU A 855 18.15 -9.68 -36.54
N SER A 856 18.25 -10.71 -35.71
CA SER A 856 17.40 -11.90 -35.81
C SER A 856 15.98 -11.57 -35.36
N ALA A 857 14.97 -12.24 -35.94
CA ALA A 857 13.57 -11.99 -35.62
C ALA A 857 13.28 -12.13 -34.10
N PRO A 858 12.44 -11.25 -33.51
CA PRO A 858 12.13 -11.26 -32.09
C PRO A 858 11.39 -12.54 -31.69
N VAL A 859 11.58 -13.00 -30.46
CA VAL A 859 10.78 -14.10 -29.90
C VAL A 859 9.50 -13.52 -29.32
N ILE A 860 8.36 -13.94 -29.87
CA ILE A 860 7.02 -13.52 -29.45
C ILE A 860 6.40 -14.66 -28.64
N TYR A 861 5.93 -14.38 -27.43
CA TYR A 861 5.28 -15.37 -26.57
C TYR A 861 4.22 -14.73 -25.67
N SER A 862 3.32 -15.55 -25.14
CA SER A 862 2.31 -15.08 -24.17
C SER A 862 2.81 -15.29 -22.74
N SER A 863 2.69 -14.25 -21.90
CA SER A 863 3.03 -14.31 -20.47
C SER A 863 2.10 -15.20 -19.65
N ILE A 864 0.89 -15.49 -20.17
CA ILE A 864 -0.13 -16.32 -19.52
C ILE A 864 -0.45 -17.59 -20.34
N GLY A 865 0.38 -17.93 -21.33
CA GLY A 865 0.24 -19.15 -22.11
C GLY A 865 -0.91 -19.15 -23.13
N GLN A 866 -1.36 -17.97 -23.59
CA GLN A 866 -2.32 -17.89 -24.70
C GLN A 866 -1.73 -18.43 -26.00
N ASP A 867 -2.57 -19.08 -26.80
CA ASP A 867 -2.21 -19.50 -28.15
C ASP A 867 -2.11 -18.28 -29.08
N LEU A 868 -0.89 -18.00 -29.55
CA LEU A 868 -0.58 -16.92 -30.50
C LEU A 868 -0.40 -17.44 -31.94
N SER A 869 -0.62 -18.74 -32.19
CA SER A 869 -0.38 -19.36 -33.51
C SER A 869 -1.22 -18.77 -34.63
N ALA A 870 -2.39 -18.19 -34.30
CA ALA A 870 -3.26 -17.48 -35.23
C ALA A 870 -2.77 -16.07 -35.61
N LEU A 871 -1.72 -15.54 -34.96
CA LEU A 871 -1.16 -14.21 -35.24
C LEU A 871 0.23 -14.33 -35.92
N PRO A 872 0.31 -14.25 -37.26
CA PRO A 872 1.58 -14.32 -37.96
C PRO A 872 2.42 -13.04 -37.77
N LEU A 873 3.74 -13.14 -37.97
CA LEU A 873 4.66 -11.98 -37.90
C LEU A 873 4.25 -10.83 -38.86
N SER A 874 3.60 -11.14 -39.98
CA SER A 874 3.06 -10.14 -40.91
C SER A 874 1.96 -9.28 -40.29
N PHE A 875 1.10 -9.86 -39.45
CA PHE A 875 0.08 -9.11 -38.72
C PHE A 875 0.72 -8.11 -37.75
N PHE A 876 1.73 -8.53 -36.99
CA PHE A 876 2.46 -7.62 -36.09
C PHE A 876 3.18 -6.49 -36.85
N ARG A 877 3.68 -6.76 -38.06
CA ARG A 877 4.27 -5.71 -38.94
C ARG A 877 3.23 -4.70 -39.42
N GLU A 878 2.04 -5.16 -39.81
CA GLU A 878 0.94 -4.28 -40.22
C GLU A 878 0.42 -3.46 -39.05
N LEU A 879 0.29 -4.07 -37.88
CA LEU A 879 -0.16 -3.43 -36.64
C LEU A 879 0.79 -2.32 -36.18
N VAL A 880 2.09 -2.56 -36.29
CA VAL A 880 3.15 -1.60 -35.99
C VAL A 880 3.18 -0.43 -36.99
N ALA A 881 2.74 -0.63 -38.23
CA ALA A 881 2.70 0.44 -39.23
C ALA A 881 1.49 1.39 -39.09
N VAL A 882 0.59 1.15 -38.13
CA VAL A 882 -0.58 2.01 -37.90
C VAL A 882 -0.12 3.31 -37.21
N PRO A 883 -0.50 4.51 -37.72
CA PRO A 883 -0.12 5.79 -37.12
C PRO A 883 -0.98 6.08 -35.88
N LEU A 884 -0.89 5.22 -34.87
CA LEU A 884 -1.70 5.31 -33.65
C LEU A 884 -1.41 6.60 -32.90
N GLY A 885 -0.18 7.08 -32.99
CA GLY A 885 0.21 8.35 -32.41
C GLY A 885 -0.49 9.56 -33.00
N GLU A 886 -0.51 9.65 -34.34
CA GLU A 886 -1.23 10.72 -35.05
C GLU A 886 -2.74 10.66 -34.80
N LYS A 887 -3.32 9.46 -34.75
CA LYS A 887 -4.74 9.29 -34.41
C LYS A 887 -5.08 9.81 -33.01
N TYR A 888 -4.19 9.58 -32.04
CA TYR A 888 -4.36 10.08 -30.70
C TYR A 888 -4.19 11.60 -30.62
N ILE A 889 -3.23 12.16 -31.37
CA ILE A 889 -3.08 13.62 -31.50
C ILE A 889 -4.34 14.25 -32.09
N ALA A 890 -4.86 13.71 -33.18
CA ALA A 890 -6.11 14.19 -33.79
C ALA A 890 -7.31 14.09 -32.83
N LEU A 891 -7.36 13.05 -32.00
CA LEU A 891 -8.35 12.92 -30.93
C LEU A 891 -8.20 14.01 -29.87
N LEU A 892 -6.96 14.32 -29.44
CA LEU A 892 -6.68 15.38 -28.48
C LEU A 892 -7.04 16.76 -29.04
N GLU A 893 -6.65 17.04 -30.29
CA GLU A 893 -7.01 18.29 -30.99
C GLU A 893 -8.53 18.42 -31.12
N GLN A 894 -9.21 17.36 -31.52
CA GLN A 894 -10.67 17.33 -31.64
C GLN A 894 -11.33 17.63 -30.29
N ARG A 895 -10.89 16.97 -29.21
CA ARG A 895 -11.50 17.11 -27.86
C ARG A 895 -11.14 18.43 -27.18
N LEU A 896 -9.98 19.02 -27.48
CA LEU A 896 -9.54 20.28 -26.86
C LEU A 896 -9.92 21.52 -27.67
N SER A 897 -10.16 21.39 -28.97
CA SER A 897 -10.46 22.49 -29.89
C SER A 897 -11.91 22.48 -30.39
N GLU A 898 -12.85 21.82 -29.70
CA GLU A 898 -14.25 21.70 -30.16
C GLU A 898 -14.87 23.07 -30.49
N PRO A 899 -15.63 23.18 -31.61
CA PRO A 899 -16.19 24.45 -32.08
C PRO A 899 -17.38 24.97 -31.25
N ASP A 900 -17.80 24.24 -30.20
CA ASP A 900 -18.82 24.70 -29.26
C ASP A 900 -18.21 25.70 -28.28
N ALA A 901 -18.54 26.99 -28.47
CA ALA A 901 -17.97 28.09 -27.72
C ALA A 901 -18.23 27.98 -26.21
N GLU A 902 -19.33 27.38 -25.77
CA GLU A 902 -19.68 27.27 -24.35
C GLU A 902 -18.88 26.17 -23.65
N LEU A 903 -18.78 24.98 -24.25
CA LEU A 903 -18.05 23.85 -23.69
C LEU A 903 -16.54 24.12 -23.63
N HIS A 904 -16.01 24.81 -24.65
CA HIS A 904 -14.62 25.27 -24.66
C HIS A 904 -14.34 26.28 -23.52
N LEU A 905 -15.23 27.25 -23.27
CA LEU A 905 -15.09 28.19 -22.15
C LEU A 905 -15.16 27.49 -20.78
N TYR A 906 -16.04 26.50 -20.65
CA TYR A 906 -16.19 25.71 -19.43
C TYR A 906 -14.94 24.89 -19.10
N ARG A 907 -14.37 24.15 -20.06
CA ARG A 907 -13.12 23.40 -19.86
C ARG A 907 -11.98 24.31 -19.39
N ARG A 908 -11.83 25.48 -20.03
CA ARG A 908 -10.84 26.48 -19.63
C ARG A 908 -11.02 26.95 -18.19
N ALA A 909 -12.26 27.18 -17.76
CA ALA A 909 -12.58 27.65 -16.42
C ALA A 909 -12.25 26.60 -15.34
N ILE A 910 -12.54 25.32 -15.58
CA ILE A 910 -12.18 24.21 -14.67
C ILE A 910 -10.67 24.13 -14.46
N LEU A 911 -9.93 24.08 -15.55
CA LEU A 911 -8.47 23.91 -15.57
C LEU A 911 -7.72 25.04 -14.90
N ALA A 912 -8.15 26.25 -15.21
CA ALA A 912 -7.57 27.43 -14.63
C ALA A 912 -7.87 27.48 -13.11
N SER A 913 -9.10 27.12 -12.70
CA SER A 913 -9.50 27.02 -11.30
C SER A 913 -8.70 25.97 -10.53
N ARG A 914 -8.44 24.82 -11.16
CA ARG A 914 -7.64 23.75 -10.58
C ARG A 914 -6.20 24.21 -10.32
N THR A 915 -5.56 24.84 -11.31
CA THR A 915 -4.20 25.40 -11.16
C THR A 915 -4.14 26.45 -10.05
N PHE A 916 -5.18 27.27 -9.94
CA PHE A 916 -5.31 28.26 -8.88
C PHE A 916 -5.36 27.63 -7.49
N TYR A 917 -6.26 26.66 -7.26
CA TYR A 917 -6.37 26.00 -5.96
C TYR A 917 -5.12 25.18 -5.63
N GLN A 918 -4.45 24.61 -6.63
CA GLN A 918 -3.15 23.97 -6.44
C GLN A 918 -2.11 24.98 -5.93
N ALA A 919 -1.95 26.13 -6.59
CA ALA A 919 -0.98 27.14 -6.17
C ALA A 919 -1.30 27.70 -4.76
N HIS A 920 -2.58 27.86 -4.43
CA HIS A 920 -3.00 28.31 -3.10
C HIS A 920 -2.69 27.27 -2.02
N ARG A 921 -3.02 26.00 -2.27
CA ARG A 921 -2.68 24.87 -1.40
C ARG A 921 -1.16 24.81 -1.18
N ASP A 922 -0.39 24.85 -2.26
CA ASP A 922 1.06 24.72 -2.21
C ASP A 922 1.70 25.89 -1.45
N ALA A 923 1.20 27.12 -1.62
CA ALA A 923 1.68 28.29 -0.88
C ALA A 923 1.41 28.15 0.63
N LEU A 924 0.19 27.73 1.00
CA LEU A 924 -0.16 27.54 2.40
C LEU A 924 0.64 26.40 3.02
N ARG A 925 0.79 25.27 2.32
CA ARG A 925 1.59 24.13 2.77
C ARG A 925 3.07 24.51 2.99
N GLU A 926 3.68 25.25 2.08
CA GLU A 926 5.05 25.73 2.27
C GLU A 926 5.16 26.75 3.40
N HIS A 927 4.14 27.58 3.64
CA HIS A 927 4.12 28.45 4.81
C HIS A 927 4.07 27.65 6.13
N LEU A 928 3.19 26.64 6.21
CA LEU A 928 3.07 25.78 7.40
C LEU A 928 4.35 24.97 7.68
N ARG A 929 5.04 24.53 6.62
CA ARG A 929 6.34 23.82 6.72
C ARG A 929 7.50 24.77 7.05
N GLY A 930 7.29 26.09 7.05
CA GLY A 930 8.34 27.10 7.23
C GLY A 930 9.21 27.32 5.99
N GLY A 931 8.82 26.82 4.82
CA GLY A 931 9.46 27.08 3.53
C GLY A 931 9.16 28.48 2.98
N LEU A 932 8.04 29.08 3.38
CA LEU A 932 7.71 30.50 3.17
C LEU A 932 7.56 31.21 4.52
N ASP A 933 8.30 32.30 4.71
CA ASP A 933 8.06 33.20 5.84
C ASP A 933 6.72 33.95 5.68
N SER A 934 6.22 34.57 6.75
CA SER A 934 4.91 35.26 6.72
C SER A 934 4.85 36.36 5.66
N GLN A 935 5.95 37.09 5.42
CA GLN A 935 5.98 38.17 4.43
C GLN A 935 5.92 37.62 3.00
N GLN A 936 6.63 36.52 2.74
CA GLN A 936 6.62 35.83 1.47
C GLN A 936 5.26 35.19 1.18
N TYR A 937 4.66 34.52 2.18
CA TYR A 937 3.31 33.98 2.09
C TYR A 937 2.28 35.08 1.79
N ASP A 938 2.34 36.22 2.48
CA ASP A 938 1.45 37.37 2.25
C ASP A 938 1.55 37.93 0.82
N VAL A 939 2.73 37.86 0.19
CA VAL A 939 2.89 38.27 -1.22
C VAL A 939 2.16 37.30 -2.14
N VAL A 940 2.34 36.00 -1.96
CA VAL A 940 1.70 34.96 -2.78
C VAL A 940 0.19 34.96 -2.57
N ALA A 941 -0.27 34.99 -1.31
CA ALA A 941 -1.68 34.97 -0.93
C ALA A 941 -2.44 36.18 -1.51
N ARG A 942 -1.86 37.39 -1.44
CA ARG A 942 -2.46 38.59 -2.08
C ARG A 942 -2.46 38.51 -3.59
N GLY A 943 -1.37 38.02 -4.19
CA GLY A 943 -1.32 37.81 -5.65
C GLY A 943 -2.44 36.90 -6.14
N LEU A 944 -2.64 35.77 -5.45
CA LEU A 944 -3.72 34.82 -5.74
C LEU A 944 -5.11 35.44 -5.47
N SER A 945 -5.29 36.13 -4.34
CA SER A 945 -6.56 36.79 -4.01
C SER A 945 -6.97 37.83 -5.05
N ASN A 946 -6.01 38.57 -5.60
CA ASN A 946 -6.27 39.57 -6.65
C ASN A 946 -6.69 38.91 -7.98
N LEU A 947 -6.13 37.72 -8.27
CA LEU A 947 -6.53 36.93 -9.43
C LEU A 947 -7.92 36.29 -9.25
N ASP A 948 -8.31 35.95 -8.03
CA ASP A 948 -9.66 35.45 -7.72
C ASP A 948 -10.71 36.57 -7.79
N GLN A 949 -10.40 37.75 -7.25
CA GLN A 949 -11.28 38.93 -7.34
C GLN A 949 -11.51 39.39 -8.79
N SER A 950 -10.54 39.18 -9.69
CA SER A 950 -10.73 39.52 -11.10
C SER A 950 -11.76 38.63 -11.80
N ARG A 951 -12.12 37.45 -11.23
CA ARG A 951 -13.30 36.67 -11.65
C ARG A 951 -14.62 37.36 -11.31
N ARG A 952 -14.64 38.24 -10.28
CA ARG A 952 -15.86 38.85 -9.72
C ARG A 952 -16.06 40.31 -10.18
N ARG A 953 -14.97 41.07 -10.48
CA ARG A 953 -15.00 42.47 -11.01
C ARG A 953 -13.71 42.84 -11.77
N PRO A 954 -13.73 43.74 -12.78
CA PRO A 954 -12.51 44.28 -13.38
C PRO A 954 -11.74 45.14 -12.36
N ALA A 955 -10.46 44.82 -12.15
CA ALA A 955 -9.65 45.26 -11.02
C ALA A 955 -9.39 46.79 -10.96
N GLY A 956 -9.49 47.34 -9.74
CA GLY A 956 -8.77 48.55 -9.34
C GLY A 956 -7.28 48.26 -9.13
N ALA A 957 -6.43 49.28 -9.31
CA ALA A 957 -4.97 49.12 -9.33
C ALA A 957 -4.38 48.65 -7.98
N GLU A 958 -3.66 47.52 -7.97
CA GLU A 958 -2.94 47.02 -6.79
C GLU A 958 -1.53 46.45 -7.06
N ASN A 959 -0.73 46.42 -5.99
CA ASN A 959 0.74 46.41 -5.93
C ASN A 959 1.48 45.09 -6.23
N ILE A 960 0.78 43.95 -6.45
CA ILE A 960 1.40 42.64 -6.70
C ILE A 960 0.88 42.08 -8.03
N SER A 961 1.77 41.53 -8.86
CA SER A 961 1.48 40.97 -10.18
C SER A 961 2.06 39.58 -10.34
N ILE A 962 1.32 38.72 -11.05
CA ILE A 962 1.72 37.36 -11.40
C ILE A 962 2.12 37.35 -12.88
N TYR A 963 3.23 36.68 -13.19
CA TYR A 963 3.72 36.49 -14.56
C TYR A 963 3.99 35.00 -14.81
N VAL A 964 3.88 34.56 -16.06
CA VAL A 964 4.43 33.26 -16.46
C VAL A 964 5.97 33.32 -16.38
N LEU A 965 6.59 32.27 -15.83
CA LEU A 965 8.05 32.18 -15.76
C LEU A 965 8.62 32.12 -17.18
N ALA A 966 9.63 32.97 -17.44
CA ALA A 966 10.43 32.88 -18.65
C ALA A 966 11.92 32.85 -18.29
N LEU A 967 12.65 31.88 -18.86
CA LEU A 967 14.11 31.81 -18.80
C LEU A 967 14.65 32.28 -20.14
N ASN A 968 15.44 33.36 -20.16
CA ASN A 968 15.96 33.95 -21.41
C ASN A 968 14.86 34.29 -22.41
N HIS A 969 13.75 34.83 -21.88
CA HIS A 969 12.53 35.16 -22.62
C HIS A 969 11.80 33.94 -23.22
N ARG A 970 12.11 32.72 -22.78
CA ARG A 970 11.42 31.49 -23.19
C ARG A 970 10.53 30.99 -22.08
N ILE A 971 9.26 30.79 -22.38
CA ILE A 971 8.22 30.45 -21.41
C ILE A 971 8.45 29.03 -20.87
N ILE A 972 8.43 28.91 -19.55
CA ILE A 972 8.45 27.64 -18.82
C ILE A 972 7.03 27.35 -18.33
N GLU A 973 6.39 26.36 -18.94
CA GLU A 973 4.98 26.02 -18.66
C GLU A 973 4.74 25.61 -17.22
N GLY A 974 3.59 26.02 -16.69
CA GLY A 974 3.15 25.76 -15.32
C GLY A 974 3.91 26.52 -14.22
N ALA A 975 5.02 27.20 -14.54
CA ALA A 975 5.79 27.96 -13.57
C ALA A 975 5.42 29.46 -13.59
N MET A 976 5.38 30.09 -12.40
CA MET A 976 4.92 31.47 -12.23
C MET A 976 5.92 32.32 -11.45
N ILE A 977 5.91 33.64 -11.67
CA ILE A 977 6.64 34.63 -10.89
C ILE A 977 5.64 35.55 -10.19
N PHE A 978 5.77 35.67 -8.87
CA PHE A 978 5.09 36.65 -8.03
C PHE A 978 6.05 37.81 -7.76
N THR A 979 5.64 39.03 -8.10
CA THR A 979 6.46 40.24 -7.91
C THR A 979 5.60 41.44 -7.55
N ASP A 980 6.20 42.42 -6.89
CA ASP A 980 5.60 43.73 -6.70
C ASP A 980 5.59 44.56 -8.00
N LEU A 981 4.82 45.65 -8.05
CA LEU A 981 4.76 46.57 -9.20
C LEU A 981 6.08 47.30 -9.47
N THR A 982 6.97 47.42 -8.47
CA THR A 982 8.30 48.02 -8.66
C THR A 982 9.24 47.09 -9.42
N ASN A 983 8.84 45.82 -9.58
CA ASN A 983 9.55 44.77 -10.28
C ASN A 983 10.94 44.52 -9.69
N ASN A 984 11.08 44.68 -8.37
CA ASN A 984 12.35 44.50 -7.68
C ASN A 984 12.79 43.02 -7.79
N PRO A 985 13.90 42.72 -8.51
CA PRO A 985 14.37 41.35 -8.71
C PRO A 985 14.60 40.58 -7.41
N ASP A 986 15.01 41.27 -6.34
CA ASP A 986 15.34 40.66 -5.06
C ASP A 986 14.12 40.15 -4.28
N SER A 987 12.93 40.64 -4.65
CA SER A 987 11.63 40.30 -4.03
C SER A 987 10.81 39.27 -4.83
N ARG A 988 11.33 38.80 -5.97
CA ARG A 988 10.60 37.86 -6.85
C ARG A 988 10.59 36.45 -6.27
N LEU A 989 9.39 35.90 -6.12
CA LEU A 989 9.17 34.50 -5.78
C LEU A 989 8.74 33.74 -7.03
N VAL A 990 9.38 32.61 -7.28
CA VAL A 990 9.14 31.73 -8.41
C VAL A 990 8.47 30.47 -7.90
N TYR A 991 7.28 30.21 -8.43
CA TYR A 991 6.53 28.98 -8.19
C TYR A 991 6.88 27.94 -9.25
N THR A 992 7.35 26.78 -8.80
CA THR A 992 7.77 25.64 -9.61
C THR A 992 7.01 24.39 -9.16
N PRO A 993 5.78 24.16 -9.66
CA PRO A 993 4.98 23.01 -9.26
C PRO A 993 5.63 21.70 -9.67
N ASN A 994 5.57 20.68 -8.80
CA ASN A 994 6.13 19.34 -9.06
C ASN A 994 7.64 19.36 -9.36
N ALA A 995 8.38 20.30 -8.78
CA ALA A 995 9.82 20.38 -8.95
C ALA A 995 10.52 19.13 -8.37
N PRO A 996 11.46 18.48 -9.09
CA PRO A 996 12.16 17.28 -8.63
C PRO A 996 12.96 17.43 -7.34
N ASP A 997 13.35 18.66 -6.99
CA ASP A 997 14.03 18.98 -5.75
C ASP A 997 13.08 19.19 -4.56
N GLY A 998 11.77 19.08 -4.77
CA GLY A 998 10.74 19.23 -3.75
C GLY A 998 10.45 20.67 -3.33
N VAL A 999 11.13 21.67 -3.92
CA VAL A 999 10.96 23.08 -3.55
C VAL A 999 9.90 23.73 -4.42
N LEU A 1000 8.74 24.07 -3.86
CA LEU A 1000 7.62 24.62 -4.64
C LEU A 1000 7.75 26.12 -4.90
N PHE A 1001 8.27 26.87 -3.92
CA PHE A 1001 8.53 28.31 -4.03
C PHE A 1001 10.00 28.61 -3.76
N ARG A 1002 10.61 29.40 -4.64
CA ARG A 1002 12.03 29.76 -4.55
C ARG A 1002 12.26 31.20 -4.98
N ARG A 1003 13.31 31.83 -4.48
CA ARG A 1003 13.73 33.15 -5.00
C ARG A 1003 14.22 33.02 -6.44
N ALA A 1004 14.12 34.08 -7.22
CA ALA A 1004 14.50 34.05 -8.63
C ALA A 1004 16.00 33.74 -8.88
N ASP A 1005 16.89 34.18 -7.98
CA ASP A 1005 18.32 33.86 -7.99
C ASP A 1005 18.59 32.38 -7.67
N ALA A 1006 17.76 31.76 -6.84
CA ALA A 1006 17.87 30.36 -6.45
C ALA A 1006 17.60 29.37 -7.61
N ILE A 1007 17.08 29.83 -8.75
CA ILE A 1007 17.00 29.03 -9.99
C ILE A 1007 18.38 28.52 -10.39
N ILE A 1008 19.42 29.35 -10.28
CA ILE A 1008 20.80 28.98 -10.64
C ILE A 1008 21.28 27.82 -9.78
N SER A 1009 21.16 27.96 -8.45
CA SER A 1009 21.54 26.89 -7.53
C SER A 1009 20.71 25.63 -7.71
N SER A 1010 19.45 25.75 -8.15
CA SER A 1010 18.60 24.59 -8.40
C SER A 1010 19.07 23.73 -9.56
N MET A 1011 19.84 24.27 -10.51
CA MET A 1011 20.35 23.48 -11.64
C MET A 1011 21.32 22.37 -11.22
N LYS A 1012 21.92 22.47 -10.02
CA LYS A 1012 22.73 21.40 -9.42
C LYS A 1012 21.89 20.28 -8.81
N ASN A 1013 20.60 20.53 -8.56
CA ASN A 1013 19.73 19.51 -8.01
C ASN A 1013 19.34 18.52 -9.12
N PRO A 1014 19.47 17.21 -8.85
CA PRO A 1014 18.91 16.14 -9.67
C PRO A 1014 17.54 16.46 -10.28
N GLY A 1015 17.46 16.45 -11.62
CA GLY A 1015 16.20 16.54 -12.36
C GLY A 1015 15.72 17.96 -12.65
N MET A 1016 16.24 18.98 -11.97
CA MET A 1016 15.86 20.38 -12.21
C MET A 1016 16.22 20.89 -13.62
N PRO A 1017 17.39 20.58 -14.22
CA PRO A 1017 17.65 20.92 -15.62
C PRO A 1017 16.61 20.33 -16.59
N ALA A 1018 16.27 19.05 -16.39
CA ALA A 1018 15.24 18.37 -17.16
C ALA A 1018 13.84 18.97 -16.92
N TYR A 1019 13.54 19.41 -15.69
CA TYR A 1019 12.29 20.08 -15.34
C TYR A 1019 12.06 21.34 -16.18
N TYR A 1020 13.07 22.22 -16.27
CA TYR A 1020 12.96 23.43 -17.09
C TYR A 1020 13.00 23.15 -18.59
N TYR A 1021 13.88 22.24 -19.03
CA TYR A 1021 13.99 21.85 -20.44
C TYR A 1021 12.70 21.24 -20.99
N SER A 1022 12.07 20.35 -20.22
CA SER A 1022 10.81 19.69 -20.59
C SER A 1022 9.59 20.61 -20.53
N ARG A 1023 9.71 21.82 -19.96
CA ARG A 1023 8.61 22.80 -19.90
C ARG A 1023 8.80 23.97 -20.87
N ALA A 1024 9.90 23.99 -21.62
CA ALA A 1024 10.14 24.91 -22.72
C ALA A 1024 9.51 24.41 -24.03
N SER A 1025 9.16 25.31 -24.96
CA SER A 1025 8.46 24.93 -26.19
C SER A 1025 9.41 24.15 -27.07
N TYR A 1026 8.91 23.34 -28.01
CA TYR A 1026 9.80 22.55 -28.85
C TYR A 1026 10.82 23.46 -29.59
N LYS A 1027 10.38 24.60 -30.11
CA LYS A 1027 11.24 25.62 -30.73
C LYS A 1027 12.25 26.26 -29.76
N ASP A 1028 11.94 26.34 -28.47
CA ASP A 1028 12.78 26.98 -27.46
C ASP A 1028 13.67 26.01 -26.67
N GLN A 1029 13.41 24.71 -26.77
CA GLN A 1029 14.17 23.67 -26.08
C GLN A 1029 15.66 23.70 -26.38
N ARG A 1030 16.06 24.06 -27.60
CA ARG A 1030 17.49 24.20 -27.94
C ARG A 1030 18.14 25.33 -27.12
N VAL A 1031 17.44 26.43 -26.95
CA VAL A 1031 17.91 27.61 -26.20
C VAL A 1031 17.92 27.31 -24.70
N VAL A 1032 16.82 26.77 -24.17
CA VAL A 1032 16.71 26.41 -22.74
C VAL A 1032 17.63 25.25 -22.38
N GLY A 1033 17.75 24.25 -23.23
CA GLY A 1033 18.67 23.12 -23.06
C GLY A 1033 20.14 23.56 -22.93
N THR A 1034 20.57 24.45 -23.83
CA THR A 1034 21.92 25.05 -23.75
C THR A 1034 22.11 25.83 -22.45
N LEU A 1035 21.09 26.59 -22.03
CA LEU A 1035 21.13 27.37 -20.80
C LEU A 1035 21.25 26.47 -19.55
N VAL A 1036 20.37 25.47 -19.42
CA VAL A 1036 20.36 24.60 -18.23
C VAL A 1036 21.63 23.76 -18.13
N LEU A 1037 22.16 23.28 -19.26
CA LEU A 1037 23.41 22.51 -19.30
C LEU A 1037 24.60 23.36 -18.85
N ASN A 1038 24.70 24.60 -19.35
CA ASN A 1038 25.76 25.51 -18.95
C ASN A 1038 25.69 25.85 -17.45
N LEU A 1039 24.49 26.15 -16.94
CA LEU A 1039 24.28 26.46 -15.53
C LEU A 1039 24.47 25.24 -14.61
N GLU A 1040 24.22 24.03 -15.11
CA GLU A 1040 24.48 22.80 -14.39
C GLU A 1040 25.99 22.51 -14.25
N GLN A 1041 26.74 22.68 -15.34
CA GLN A 1041 28.18 22.46 -15.37
C GLN A 1041 28.96 23.47 -14.52
N ASP A 1042 28.67 24.76 -14.67
CA ASP A 1042 29.37 25.84 -13.95
C ASP A 1042 28.44 27.04 -13.68
N PRO A 1043 27.59 26.96 -12.64
CA PRO A 1043 26.59 27.99 -12.38
C PRO A 1043 27.19 29.36 -12.08
N GLU A 1044 28.39 29.45 -11.48
CA GLU A 1044 29.02 30.74 -11.18
C GLU A 1044 29.47 31.44 -12.47
N ARG A 1045 30.08 30.68 -13.38
CA ARG A 1045 30.51 31.21 -14.67
C ARG A 1045 29.33 31.63 -15.54
N PHE A 1046 28.27 30.83 -15.56
CA PHE A 1046 27.14 31.04 -16.47
C PHE A 1046 25.94 31.76 -15.84
N ALA A 1047 26.00 32.16 -14.57
CA ALA A 1047 24.92 32.90 -13.89
C ALA A 1047 24.42 34.11 -14.69
N HIS A 1048 25.34 34.86 -15.31
CA HIS A 1048 25.04 36.04 -16.13
C HIS A 1048 24.24 35.75 -17.40
N THR A 1049 24.18 34.47 -17.82
CA THR A 1049 23.42 34.05 -19.00
C THR A 1049 21.95 33.82 -18.70
N LEU A 1050 21.54 33.75 -17.43
CA LEU A 1050 20.16 33.59 -17.01
C LEU A 1050 19.48 34.95 -16.84
N THR A 1051 18.35 35.17 -17.52
CA THR A 1051 17.42 36.26 -17.22
C THR A 1051 16.03 35.74 -16.90
N THR A 1052 15.47 36.26 -15.80
CA THR A 1052 14.09 36.04 -15.32
C THR A 1052 13.26 37.31 -15.44
N ALA A 1053 13.61 38.19 -16.39
CA ALA A 1053 12.92 39.45 -16.60
C ALA A 1053 11.45 39.22 -16.97
N VAL A 1054 10.55 39.75 -16.14
CA VAL A 1054 9.11 39.77 -16.43
C VAL A 1054 8.83 40.73 -17.58
N ARG A 1055 7.92 40.35 -18.47
CA ARG A 1055 7.46 41.19 -19.58
C ARG A 1055 5.96 41.46 -19.46
N PRO A 1056 5.45 42.65 -19.84
CA PRO A 1056 4.02 42.97 -19.75
C PRO A 1056 3.12 41.96 -20.48
N ASP A 1057 3.60 41.39 -21.60
CA ASP A 1057 2.94 40.37 -22.41
C ASP A 1057 2.82 39.00 -21.72
N HIS A 1058 3.60 38.74 -20.66
CA HIS A 1058 3.53 37.51 -19.87
C HIS A 1058 2.74 37.70 -18.56
N ARG A 1059 2.12 38.88 -18.35
CA ARG A 1059 1.38 39.18 -17.12
C ARG A 1059 0.05 38.44 -17.11
N ILE A 1060 -0.22 37.76 -16.01
CA ILE A 1060 -1.48 37.05 -15.76
C ILE A 1060 -2.44 38.05 -15.11
N THR A 1061 -3.47 38.46 -15.86
CA THR A 1061 -4.49 39.42 -15.38
C THR A 1061 -5.83 38.76 -15.11
N ARG A 1062 -6.07 37.59 -15.74
CA ARG A 1062 -7.25 36.77 -15.52
C ARG A 1062 -6.85 35.31 -15.39
N LEU A 1063 -7.66 34.58 -14.66
CA LEU A 1063 -7.35 33.22 -14.28
C LEU A 1063 -7.28 32.30 -15.51
N GLU A 1064 -8.14 32.50 -16.51
CA GLU A 1064 -8.18 31.70 -17.75
C GLU A 1064 -6.89 31.79 -18.58
N GLN A 1065 -6.05 32.83 -18.38
CA GLN A 1065 -4.74 32.95 -19.03
C GLN A 1065 -3.73 31.91 -18.53
N LEU A 1066 -3.94 31.35 -17.33
CA LEU A 1066 -3.15 30.21 -16.83
C LEU A 1066 -3.28 28.98 -17.73
N TYR A 1067 -4.29 28.95 -18.61
CA TYR A 1067 -4.62 27.77 -19.41
C TYR A 1067 -4.62 28.00 -20.93
N VAL A 1068 -5.05 29.18 -21.42
CA VAL A 1068 -5.05 29.49 -22.87
C VAL A 1068 -3.69 29.32 -23.51
N ALA A 1069 -2.65 29.88 -22.89
CA ALA A 1069 -1.28 29.81 -23.40
C ALA A 1069 -0.77 28.36 -23.49
N MET A 1070 -1.32 27.47 -22.67
CA MET A 1070 -0.88 26.08 -22.54
C MET A 1070 -1.49 25.18 -23.65
N ILE A 1071 -2.80 25.29 -23.96
CA ILE A 1071 -3.41 24.56 -25.11
C ILE A 1071 -2.88 25.12 -26.42
N GLU A 1072 -2.96 26.43 -26.63
CA GLU A 1072 -2.61 27.04 -27.93
C GLU A 1072 -1.18 26.68 -28.34
N ARG A 1073 -0.29 26.61 -27.34
CA ARG A 1073 1.08 26.16 -27.52
C ARG A 1073 1.21 24.65 -27.69
N MET A 1074 0.42 23.82 -26.99
CA MET A 1074 0.40 22.38 -27.23
C MET A 1074 0.06 22.08 -28.70
N ILE A 1075 -0.95 22.76 -29.24
CA ILE A 1075 -1.35 22.66 -30.65
C ILE A 1075 -0.23 23.19 -31.56
N GLU A 1076 0.35 24.36 -31.26
CA GLU A 1076 1.45 24.94 -32.05
C GLU A 1076 2.70 24.02 -32.07
N ASP A 1077 3.09 23.43 -30.94
CA ASP A 1077 4.26 22.56 -30.82
C ASP A 1077 4.03 21.20 -31.54
N VAL A 1078 2.79 20.69 -31.54
CA VAL A 1078 2.37 19.51 -32.32
C VAL A 1078 2.44 19.81 -33.82
N ASP A 1079 1.87 20.93 -34.26
CA ASP A 1079 1.87 21.38 -35.66
C ASP A 1079 3.30 21.61 -36.20
N GLN A 1080 4.19 22.17 -35.40
CA GLN A 1080 5.58 22.42 -35.80
C GLN A 1080 6.39 21.12 -35.99
N GLN A 1081 6.04 20.03 -35.30
CA GLN A 1081 6.71 18.74 -35.44
C GLN A 1081 6.18 17.90 -36.62
N THR A 1082 4.94 18.10 -37.05
CA THR A 1082 4.32 17.36 -38.16
C THR A 1082 4.67 17.90 -39.55
N VAL A 1083 5.19 19.15 -39.66
CA VAL A 1083 5.41 19.86 -40.94
C VAL A 1083 6.84 19.79 -41.50
N SER A 1084 7.82 19.26 -40.77
CA SER A 1084 9.24 19.16 -41.22
C SER A 1084 9.45 18.07 -42.30
N PRO A 1085 9.57 18.41 -43.60
CA PRO A 1085 9.42 17.42 -44.69
C PRO A 1085 10.68 16.58 -44.98
N ASP A 1086 11.85 16.98 -44.52
CA ASP A 1086 13.11 16.39 -44.99
C ASP A 1086 13.77 15.41 -44.00
N GLU A 1087 13.15 15.09 -42.84
CA GLU A 1087 13.74 14.12 -41.89
C GLU A 1087 12.80 13.23 -41.06
N ALA A 1088 11.46 13.37 -41.03
CA ALA A 1088 10.69 12.66 -39.99
C ALA A 1088 9.24 12.30 -40.33
N ALA A 1089 9.00 11.05 -40.70
CA ALA A 1089 7.69 10.40 -40.53
C ALA A 1089 7.63 9.57 -39.23
N ALA A 1090 8.76 9.06 -38.72
CA ALA A 1090 8.79 8.12 -37.60
C ALA A 1090 9.17 8.73 -36.24
N GLN A 1091 9.81 9.90 -36.20
CA GLN A 1091 10.22 10.56 -34.95
C GLN A 1091 9.21 11.63 -34.46
N SER A 1092 8.30 12.10 -35.33
CA SER A 1092 7.45 13.27 -35.09
C SER A 1092 6.21 13.00 -34.26
N ALA A 1093 5.48 11.90 -34.49
CA ALA A 1093 4.24 11.61 -33.76
C ALA A 1093 4.50 11.30 -32.27
N TYR A 1094 5.54 10.51 -31.98
CA TYR A 1094 5.93 10.15 -30.62
C TYR A 1094 6.31 11.37 -29.76
N ASN A 1095 7.11 12.30 -30.31
CA ASN A 1095 7.50 13.51 -29.58
C ASN A 1095 6.29 14.42 -29.33
N ALA A 1096 5.39 14.56 -30.31
CA ALA A 1096 4.18 15.36 -30.19
C ALA A 1096 3.23 14.83 -29.10
N ILE A 1097 3.05 13.50 -28.99
CA ILE A 1097 2.26 12.87 -27.91
C ILE A 1097 2.91 13.07 -26.55
N LYS A 1098 4.25 12.95 -26.45
CA LYS A 1098 4.99 13.20 -25.21
C LYS A 1098 4.74 14.62 -24.70
N TRP A 1099 4.75 15.61 -25.58
CA TRP A 1099 4.47 17.01 -25.25
C TRP A 1099 3.04 17.22 -24.79
N ALA A 1100 2.07 16.70 -25.54
CA ALA A 1100 0.66 16.81 -25.20
C ALA A 1100 0.37 16.16 -23.84
N ALA A 1101 0.93 14.97 -23.58
CA ALA A 1101 0.76 14.27 -22.31
C ALA A 1101 1.45 15.00 -21.14
N LEU A 1102 2.64 15.57 -21.34
CA LEU A 1102 3.34 16.34 -20.31
C LEU A 1102 2.57 17.62 -19.95
N ILE A 1103 2.06 18.33 -20.95
CA ILE A 1103 1.28 19.56 -20.75
C ILE A 1103 -0.05 19.24 -20.05
N LEU A 1104 -0.76 18.20 -20.48
CA LEU A 1104 -2.00 17.75 -19.83
C LEU A 1104 -1.74 17.24 -18.40
N SER A 1105 -0.58 16.63 -18.14
CA SER A 1105 -0.20 16.16 -16.80
C SER A 1105 -0.01 17.28 -15.77
N LEU A 1106 0.37 18.48 -16.21
CA LEU A 1106 0.55 19.63 -15.32
C LEU A 1106 -0.79 20.02 -14.67
N ALA A 1107 -1.88 19.84 -15.41
CA ALA A 1107 -3.22 20.15 -14.92
C ALA A 1107 -4.01 18.93 -14.45
N PHE A 1108 -3.70 17.70 -14.91
CA PHE A 1108 -4.38 16.46 -14.51
C PHE A 1108 -3.41 15.29 -14.29
N PRO A 1109 -3.14 14.89 -13.04
CA PRO A 1109 -2.13 13.88 -12.74
C PRO A 1109 -2.47 12.48 -13.29
N VAL A 1110 -3.77 12.14 -13.43
CA VAL A 1110 -4.24 10.86 -14.02
C VAL A 1110 -3.71 10.68 -15.44
N VAL A 1111 -3.66 11.76 -16.22
CA VAL A 1111 -3.14 11.74 -17.60
C VAL A 1111 -1.60 11.62 -17.62
N GLY A 1112 -0.92 12.08 -16.57
CA GLY A 1112 0.55 12.12 -16.45
C GLY A 1112 1.24 10.79 -16.12
N LEU A 1113 0.54 9.83 -15.51
CA LEU A 1113 1.13 8.53 -15.16
C LEU A 1113 1.62 7.76 -16.40
N VAL A 1114 1.00 7.99 -17.57
CA VAL A 1114 1.41 7.42 -18.85
C VAL A 1114 2.67 8.10 -19.42
N ALA A 1115 2.80 9.42 -19.29
CA ALA A 1115 3.98 10.16 -19.74
C ALA A 1115 5.26 9.69 -19.02
N LEU A 1116 5.18 9.45 -17.71
CA LEU A 1116 6.31 8.99 -16.90
C LEU A 1116 6.81 7.59 -17.30
N ALA A 1117 5.92 6.63 -17.58
CA ALA A 1117 6.32 5.28 -17.99
C ALA A 1117 7.00 5.26 -19.39
N VAL A 1118 6.50 6.07 -20.31
CA VAL A 1118 7.02 6.21 -21.68
C VAL A 1118 8.33 6.99 -21.71
N GLU A 1119 8.44 8.01 -20.87
CA GLU A 1119 9.63 8.85 -20.73
C GLU A 1119 10.84 8.09 -20.18
N LEU A 1120 10.61 7.16 -19.25
CA LEU A 1120 11.63 6.29 -18.67
C LEU A 1120 12.38 5.46 -19.71
N THR A 1121 11.65 4.78 -20.58
CA THR A 1121 12.20 3.88 -21.62
C THR A 1121 12.92 4.68 -22.72
N HIS A 1122 12.39 5.84 -23.10
CA HIS A 1122 12.96 6.66 -24.18
C HIS A 1122 14.18 7.48 -23.77
N ASN A 1123 14.14 8.13 -22.60
CA ASN A 1123 15.27 8.90 -22.08
C ASN A 1123 16.48 7.98 -21.82
N PHE A 1124 16.25 6.74 -21.38
CA PHE A 1124 17.34 5.75 -21.24
C PHE A 1124 18.00 5.42 -22.59
N ILE A 1125 17.21 5.18 -23.64
CA ILE A 1125 17.72 4.83 -24.98
C ILE A 1125 18.51 5.98 -25.62
N ARG A 1126 17.98 7.22 -25.59
CA ARG A 1126 18.70 8.39 -26.11
C ARG A 1126 19.97 8.69 -25.31
N GLY A 1127 19.91 8.50 -23.99
CA GLY A 1127 21.06 8.63 -23.12
C GLY A 1127 22.19 7.66 -23.46
N TYR A 1128 21.83 6.40 -23.72
CA TYR A 1128 22.76 5.37 -24.15
C TYR A 1128 23.34 5.60 -25.56
N LEU A 1129 22.53 6.07 -26.51
CA LEU A 1129 22.98 6.37 -27.88
C LEU A 1129 23.90 7.59 -27.92
N ALA A 1130 23.56 8.68 -27.21
CA ALA A 1130 24.44 9.83 -27.09
C ALA A 1130 25.78 9.49 -26.41
N TYR A 1131 25.80 8.50 -25.51
CA TYR A 1131 27.02 7.97 -24.91
C TYR A 1131 27.88 7.22 -25.94
N LEU A 1132 27.26 6.43 -26.83
CA LEU A 1132 27.93 5.72 -27.91
C LEU A 1132 28.46 6.67 -29.01
N ASP A 1133 27.76 7.77 -29.28
CA ASP A 1133 28.14 8.80 -30.25
C ASP A 1133 29.20 9.79 -29.70
N GLY A 1134 29.62 9.62 -28.44
CA GLY A 1134 30.60 10.48 -27.78
C GLY A 1134 30.04 11.84 -27.30
N ASP A 1135 28.75 12.10 -27.49
CA ASP A 1135 28.03 13.27 -26.97
C ASP A 1135 27.66 13.07 -25.50
N ARG A 1136 28.67 13.23 -24.65
CA ARG A 1136 28.55 13.00 -23.20
C ARG A 1136 27.57 13.97 -22.52
N ALA A 1137 27.33 15.15 -23.08
CA ALA A 1137 26.42 16.15 -22.52
C ALA A 1137 24.95 15.73 -22.72
N THR A 1138 24.62 15.26 -23.92
CA THR A 1138 23.28 14.73 -24.23
C THR A 1138 23.03 13.38 -23.53
N ALA A 1139 24.07 12.55 -23.43
CA ALA A 1139 24.01 11.30 -22.67
C ALA A 1139 23.68 11.51 -21.19
N GLU A 1140 24.38 12.44 -20.56
CA GLU A 1140 24.22 12.78 -19.14
C GLU A 1140 22.81 13.29 -18.81
N LEU A 1141 22.20 14.07 -19.70
CA LEU A 1141 20.89 14.67 -19.49
C LEU A 1141 19.75 13.63 -19.61
N PHE A 1142 19.84 12.71 -20.58
CA PHE A 1142 18.81 11.70 -20.85
C PHE A 1142 18.93 10.44 -19.97
N ILE A 1143 20.14 9.95 -19.67
CA ILE A 1143 20.33 8.84 -18.72
C ILE A 1143 19.78 9.24 -17.34
N PHE A 1144 19.99 10.48 -16.92
CA PHE A 1144 19.58 10.93 -15.59
C PHE A 1144 18.09 11.23 -15.47
N ALA A 1145 17.46 11.77 -16.52
CA ALA A 1145 16.01 11.96 -16.56
C ALA A 1145 15.25 10.65 -16.33
N SER A 1146 15.80 9.50 -16.76
CA SER A 1146 15.25 8.16 -16.50
C SER A 1146 15.39 7.72 -15.03
N ILE A 1147 16.49 8.05 -14.35
CA ILE A 1147 16.73 7.65 -12.94
C ILE A 1147 15.85 8.47 -11.97
N VAL A 1148 15.65 9.76 -12.24
CA VAL A 1148 14.79 10.64 -11.44
C VAL A 1148 13.31 10.28 -11.59
N SER A 1149 12.86 9.88 -12.79
CA SER A 1149 11.46 9.46 -12.99
C SER A 1149 11.14 8.09 -12.33
N VAL A 1150 12.12 7.18 -12.17
CA VAL A 1150 11.95 5.97 -11.32
C VAL A 1150 11.89 6.35 -9.84
N SER A 1151 12.63 7.37 -9.42
CA SER A 1151 12.60 7.88 -8.05
C SER A 1151 11.28 8.60 -7.75
N LEU A 1152 10.73 9.32 -8.73
CA LEU A 1152 9.39 9.91 -8.71
C LEU A 1152 8.29 8.86 -8.78
N LYS A 1153 8.46 7.65 -9.33
CA LYS A 1153 7.45 6.57 -9.12
C LYS A 1153 7.21 6.28 -7.63
N GLY A 1154 8.19 6.53 -6.76
CA GLY A 1154 8.02 6.43 -5.30
C GLY A 1154 7.43 7.67 -4.62
N LEU A 1155 7.22 8.76 -5.36
CA LEU A 1155 6.73 10.08 -4.89
C LEU A 1155 5.49 10.58 -5.65
N VAL A 1156 5.17 10.00 -6.81
CA VAL A 1156 4.12 10.38 -7.77
C VAL A 1156 3.18 9.21 -8.08
N ALA A 1157 3.49 7.97 -7.65
CA ALA A 1157 2.47 6.91 -7.61
C ALA A 1157 1.49 7.06 -6.43
N SER A 1158 1.53 8.19 -5.71
CA SER A 1158 0.71 8.45 -4.53
C SER A 1158 0.05 9.85 -4.42
N PRO A 1159 -0.31 10.58 -5.50
CA PRO A 1159 -1.26 11.67 -5.33
C PRO A 1159 -2.44 11.47 -6.27
N LEU A 1160 -3.48 10.81 -5.74
CA LEU A 1160 -4.90 10.98 -6.03
C LEU A 1160 -5.63 9.90 -5.20
N GLY A 1161 -6.06 10.27 -4.00
CA GLY A 1161 -7.05 9.52 -3.22
C GLY A 1161 -6.60 8.64 -2.03
N ASN A 1162 -5.32 8.57 -1.62
CA ASN A 1162 -4.91 7.68 -0.51
C ASN A 1162 -3.85 8.24 0.46
N PHE A 1163 -3.79 9.57 0.65
CA PHE A 1163 -2.83 10.19 1.60
C PHE A 1163 -3.05 9.78 3.07
N GLY A 1164 -4.25 9.31 3.44
CA GLY A 1164 -4.53 8.72 4.76
C GLY A 1164 -4.13 7.24 4.93
N LYS A 1165 -3.92 6.47 3.84
CA LYS A 1165 -3.63 5.02 3.91
C LYS A 1165 -2.13 4.69 3.93
N GLU A 1166 -1.28 5.50 3.29
CA GLU A 1166 0.14 5.16 3.15
C GLU A 1166 1.00 5.52 4.37
N ASN A 1167 0.62 6.52 5.17
CA ASN A 1167 1.37 6.89 6.38
C ASN A 1167 1.33 5.77 7.45
N GLY A 1168 0.23 5.01 7.52
CA GLY A 1168 0.12 3.83 8.39
C GLY A 1168 0.95 2.64 7.92
N LEU A 1169 1.04 2.41 6.61
CA LEU A 1169 1.88 1.35 6.04
C LEU A 1169 3.38 1.60 6.26
N ARG A 1170 3.82 2.86 6.36
CA ARG A 1170 5.21 3.21 6.71
C ARG A 1170 5.54 2.96 8.18
N PHE A 1171 4.59 3.21 9.08
CA PHE A 1171 4.77 2.96 10.52
C PHE A 1171 4.75 1.46 10.87
N ALA A 1172 3.87 0.67 10.26
CA ALA A 1172 3.91 -0.79 10.41
C ALA A 1172 5.20 -1.38 9.80
N ARG A 1173 5.66 -0.86 8.64
CA ARG A 1173 6.95 -1.25 8.02
C ARG A 1173 8.15 -0.98 8.91
N TRP A 1174 8.07 -0.03 9.85
CA TRP A 1174 9.17 0.30 10.74
C TRP A 1174 9.58 -0.91 11.62
N ALA A 1175 8.62 -1.76 12.01
CA ALA A 1175 8.85 -3.07 12.64
C ALA A 1175 9.26 -4.19 11.67
N PHE A 1176 9.26 -3.98 10.35
CA PHE A 1176 9.62 -5.01 9.35
C PHE A 1176 10.70 -4.54 8.35
N THR A 1177 11.33 -3.38 8.59
CA THR A 1177 12.26 -2.74 7.64
C THR A 1177 13.58 -3.49 7.43
N ASN A 1178 13.90 -4.45 8.29
CA ASN A 1178 14.93 -5.42 7.93
C ASN A 1178 14.29 -6.42 6.97
N ARG A 1179 14.59 -6.30 5.67
CA ARG A 1179 14.44 -7.41 4.71
C ARG A 1179 15.01 -8.63 5.40
N LEU A 1180 14.14 -9.54 5.81
CA LEU A 1180 14.59 -10.82 6.29
C LEU A 1180 15.18 -11.54 5.08
N PRO A 1181 16.37 -12.15 5.20
CA PRO A 1181 16.97 -12.85 4.07
C PRO A 1181 16.10 -14.02 3.59
N VAL A 1182 15.13 -14.45 4.41
CA VAL A 1182 13.98 -15.32 4.12
C VAL A 1182 12.89 -14.99 5.16
N PRO A 1183 11.58 -15.01 4.82
CA PRO A 1183 10.55 -14.73 5.81
C PRO A 1183 10.53 -15.73 6.96
N ILE A 1184 10.30 -15.20 8.15
CA ILE A 1184 10.38 -15.91 9.42
C ILE A 1184 9.19 -16.83 9.65
N ILE A 1185 9.46 -17.86 10.47
CA ILE A 1185 8.65 -19.05 10.62
C ILE A 1185 7.28 -18.79 11.21
#